data_AF-A0A3D2VL95-F1
#
_entry.id   AF-A0A3D2VL95-F1
#
_cell.length_a   1.000
_cell.length_b   1.000
_cell.length_c   1.000
_cell.angle_alpha   90.00
_cell.angle_beta   90.00
_cell.angle_gamma   90.00
#
_symmetry.space_group_name_H-M   'P 1'
#
loop_
_entity.id
_entity.type
_entity.pdbx_description
1 polymer ?
#
loop_
_entity_poly.entity_id
_entity_poly.type
_entity_poly.pdbx_seq_one_letter_code
_entity_poly.pdbx_strand_id
1 'polypeptide(L)'
;LVPSHSWLTETSEAPSPVSALLHAGLVNGGGVLVLALWSWFAAVPGVLAVLLVLGAITVIVGTVLGRVRGDVKGQLVHSTTAQMGYMTVQLGLGLPAAALLHIVGHGFYKSWLFLRAGGAVSRSRARNAATLNDSADPSKTAGAVAALCATSVAAVAGAPAALASVSALGPTAWVPVVLSIVTAGSAGMLAYRAHTTIPRACATGVIAGLAAATYLWLLFGTEQITADAWGAPINWAPATATALVLTTGSALLAAALLARKVIASPMGALATVATLHALPAWHRQLRQIAEPSSAPAGDEAMVTRRDVDRALNVVAGTYSPNWPLRTFVAANPLAGLESVNFDQIAGPAAAAFGTDTYLPETEFVRMYNEGTITRDHLIEAIVQAHEDRGLEPLGPAVLRSAEQLIRTAPAHDTATDAGTTDRVVSAADTHTAHWAARCWGQVNAQGSLWVTWRNAASSTAYSWAAGNPRVRPVASCLSDDPTEALVAIANHHGVAADHLVSFLTEQARSVPGWTAHARWRDREAPHAGRSGSHAHLAELLAVHATLDALISKAPRVIRTDIPEATAEDFLLGRSRRSLWQRALEISITQPVITGVVDAAHNGAPSTATKQQPARADVITCIDVRSERLRRALEARGHRTFGFAGFFGAALRYHASPDLATNQCPVLIQPTTTVTARRGASLWRHPLTRSTGALNSAPVTPLVLAEAGGLVAGVAALMQTVLPHRWKVANSAWTVTNTDGFVTGMSVADSAALAAGALKAIGLVDNFAPLIVVCGHGATVENNAFASGYDCGACGGNTGEINAQVLANALNDPAVRLLLRDEGIVIPDTTTAIAALHNTTTDEVAIVAAHQAAPQALEDFRADCAVAQKQVVAERSTLWPAAHTSGVITRSPQHCAHGRVSTAQRRAGDWSEAFPEWGLASNAMFIVGPRELTEGLDLAGRAFLHSYEPDLDADHSTLQLILTAPTIVTQWINSQYYCSTVAHSALGAGDKATHNVVGDVGVLTGSHGDLRIGLPWQAVFTHDPRTGAHTRRHDPARLTVVVWAHPTAIMRIVSSHENLAQLVTNQWIHLVAVNPATGRAHRLTPELSWAHHLSSAPEEVPATTQPANAV
;
A
#
# COMPACT_ATOMS: atom_id res chain seq x y z
N LEU A 1 11.25 -26.19 18.16
CA LEU A 1 12.61 -25.91 18.68
C LEU A 1 13.63 -26.27 17.60
N VAL A 2 14.88 -25.82 17.73
CA VAL A 2 15.98 -26.29 16.84
C VAL A 2 16.20 -27.80 17.08
N PRO A 3 16.34 -28.64 16.01
CA PRO A 3 16.42 -28.28 14.59
C PRO A 3 15.07 -28.13 13.87
N SER A 4 13.97 -28.68 14.38
CA SER A 4 12.65 -28.77 13.71
C SER A 4 11.81 -27.47 13.71
N HIS A 5 12.44 -26.31 13.56
CA HIS A 5 11.78 -24.99 13.62
C HIS A 5 11.41 -24.41 12.26
N SER A 6 11.87 -25.01 11.15
CA SER A 6 11.75 -24.45 9.80
C SER A 6 10.31 -24.32 9.30
N TRP A 7 9.42 -25.25 9.65
CA TRP A 7 7.99 -25.22 9.26
C TRP A 7 7.28 -23.94 9.74
N LEU A 8 7.79 -23.32 10.81
CA LEU A 8 7.22 -22.10 11.37
C LEU A 8 7.36 -20.90 10.42
N THR A 9 8.30 -20.93 9.47
CA THR A 9 8.45 -19.87 8.47
C THR A 9 7.31 -19.86 7.45
N GLU A 10 6.78 -21.04 7.13
CA GLU A 10 5.71 -21.25 6.16
C GLU A 10 4.34 -20.79 6.72
N THR A 11 4.15 -20.76 8.04
CA THR A 11 2.91 -20.26 8.64
C THR A 11 2.67 -18.76 8.42
N SER A 12 3.67 -18.02 7.93
CA SER A 12 3.50 -16.61 7.52
C SER A 12 2.74 -16.45 6.20
N GLU A 13 2.54 -17.55 5.46
CA GLU A 13 1.67 -17.63 4.28
C GLU A 13 0.18 -17.67 4.63
N ALA A 14 -0.12 -18.07 5.86
CA ALA A 14 -1.49 -18.06 6.34
C ALA A 14 -2.03 -16.62 6.49
N PRO A 15 -3.37 -16.47 6.39
CA PRO A 15 -4.04 -15.25 6.81
C PRO A 15 -3.59 -14.78 8.19
N SER A 16 -3.41 -13.47 8.40
CA SER A 16 -2.92 -12.94 9.68
C SER A 16 -3.69 -13.43 10.93
N PRO A 17 -5.04 -13.61 10.92
CA PRO A 17 -5.75 -14.23 12.04
C PRO A 17 -5.39 -15.71 12.27
N VAL A 18 -5.14 -16.46 11.20
CA VAL A 18 -4.69 -17.85 11.29
C VAL A 18 -3.26 -17.90 11.81
N SER A 19 -2.35 -17.04 11.34
CA SER A 19 -1.01 -16.91 11.92
C SER A 19 -1.09 -16.52 13.40
N ALA A 20 -1.98 -15.60 13.79
CA ALA A 20 -2.19 -15.25 15.19
C ALA A 20 -2.57 -16.49 16.01
N LEU A 21 -3.55 -17.29 15.56
CA LEU A 21 -3.96 -18.54 16.23
C LEU A 21 -2.82 -19.57 16.31
N LEU A 22 -2.10 -19.78 15.21
CA LEU A 22 -0.99 -20.73 15.15
C LEU A 22 0.12 -20.35 16.14
N HIS A 23 0.54 -19.08 16.14
CA HIS A 23 1.65 -18.62 16.95
C HIS A 23 1.28 -18.31 18.41
N ALA A 24 0.01 -18.02 18.72
CA ALA A 24 -0.44 -17.76 20.07
C ALA A 24 -1.00 -19.01 20.78
N GLY A 25 -1.50 -19.98 20.02
CA GLY A 25 -2.13 -21.18 20.54
C GLY A 25 -1.33 -22.43 20.19
N LEU A 26 -1.36 -22.85 18.93
CA LEU A 26 -0.87 -24.17 18.50
C LEU A 26 0.60 -24.41 18.87
N VAL A 27 1.45 -23.41 18.68
CA VAL A 27 2.89 -23.50 18.96
C VAL A 27 3.19 -23.74 20.44
N ASN A 28 2.30 -23.35 21.34
CA ASN A 28 2.42 -23.60 22.78
C ASN A 28 2.14 -25.05 23.18
N GLY A 29 1.60 -25.89 22.27
CA GLY A 29 1.19 -27.26 22.57
C GLY A 29 2.29 -28.10 23.21
N GLY A 30 3.54 -27.93 22.79
CA GLY A 30 4.69 -28.61 23.40
C GLY A 30 4.92 -28.19 24.86
N GLY A 31 4.80 -26.90 25.18
CA GLY A 31 4.90 -26.39 26.55
C GLY A 31 3.75 -26.88 27.44
N VAL A 32 2.53 -26.87 26.91
CA VAL A 32 1.34 -27.41 27.60
C VAL A 32 1.51 -28.89 27.91
N LEU A 33 2.04 -29.69 26.98
CA LEU A 33 2.29 -31.11 27.19
C LEU A 33 3.33 -31.35 28.29
N VAL A 34 4.42 -30.58 28.32
CA VAL A 34 5.44 -30.69 29.38
C VAL A 34 4.86 -30.31 30.74
N LEU A 35 4.04 -29.26 30.81
CA LEU A 35 3.36 -28.85 32.04
C LEU A 35 2.33 -29.89 32.51
N ALA A 36 1.60 -30.52 31.59
CA ALA A 36 0.65 -31.58 31.91
C ALA A 36 1.35 -32.84 32.44
N LEU A 37 2.57 -33.11 31.95
CA LEU A 37 3.40 -34.24 32.37
C LEU A 37 4.50 -33.81 33.36
N TRP A 38 4.34 -32.68 34.05
CA TRP A 38 5.43 -32.05 34.80
C TRP A 38 6.10 -32.99 35.81
N SER A 39 5.32 -33.82 36.50
CA SER A 39 5.83 -34.79 37.48
C SER A 39 6.85 -35.77 36.88
N TRP A 40 6.70 -36.15 35.61
CA TRP A 40 7.62 -37.05 34.92
C TRP A 40 8.92 -36.33 34.53
N PHE A 41 8.81 -35.07 34.08
CA PHE A 41 9.97 -34.25 33.74
C PHE A 41 10.78 -33.87 35.00
N ALA A 42 10.09 -33.50 36.08
CA ALA A 42 10.70 -33.15 37.36
C ALA A 42 11.47 -34.32 38.00
N ALA A 43 11.03 -35.56 37.75
CA ALA A 43 11.68 -36.76 38.27
C ALA A 43 13.05 -37.05 37.64
N VAL A 44 13.38 -36.46 36.48
CA VAL A 44 14.61 -36.77 35.73
C VAL A 44 15.41 -35.49 35.42
N PRO A 45 16.32 -35.06 36.32
CA PRO A 45 17.09 -33.82 36.15
C PRO A 45 17.88 -33.73 34.83
N GLY A 46 18.34 -34.87 34.29
CA GLY A 46 19.03 -34.91 33.00
C GLY A 46 18.16 -34.43 31.83
N VAL A 47 16.85 -34.71 31.86
CA VAL A 47 15.91 -34.23 30.83
C VAL A 47 15.75 -32.71 30.91
N LEU A 48 15.69 -32.14 32.13
CA LEU A 48 15.61 -30.69 32.32
C LEU A 48 16.86 -29.98 31.80
N ALA A 49 18.05 -30.57 32.00
CA ALA A 49 19.30 -30.04 31.43
C ALA A 49 19.29 -30.05 29.89
N VAL A 50 18.74 -31.11 29.26
CA VAL A 50 18.57 -31.16 27.80
C VAL A 50 17.60 -30.09 27.32
N LEU A 51 16.46 -29.90 28.00
CA LEU A 51 15.52 -28.82 27.69
C LEU A 51 16.19 -27.44 27.78
N LEU A 52 17.00 -27.21 28.81
CA LEU A 52 17.74 -25.96 28.97
C LEU A 52 18.67 -25.69 27.78
N VAL A 53 19.47 -26.68 27.36
CA VAL A 53 20.41 -26.54 26.24
C VAL A 53 19.68 -26.31 24.92
N LEU A 54 18.65 -27.12 24.62
CA LEU A 54 17.85 -26.97 23.40
C LEU A 54 17.11 -25.62 23.36
N GLY A 55 16.59 -25.18 24.51
CA GLY A 55 15.97 -23.87 24.68
C GLY A 55 16.96 -22.74 24.41
N ALA A 56 18.14 -22.78 25.03
CA ALA A 56 19.20 -21.79 24.87
C ALA A 56 19.68 -21.65 23.42
N ILE A 57 19.92 -22.77 22.73
CA ILE A 57 20.28 -22.76 21.30
C ILE A 57 19.15 -22.15 20.47
N THR A 58 17.90 -22.51 20.76
CA THR A 58 16.73 -22.00 20.04
C THR A 58 16.56 -20.49 20.23
N VAL A 59 16.82 -19.95 21.43
CA VAL A 59 16.81 -18.50 21.70
C VAL A 59 17.83 -17.78 20.81
N ILE A 60 19.06 -18.29 20.72
CA ILE A 60 20.13 -17.69 19.91
C ILE A 60 19.75 -17.71 18.43
N VAL A 61 19.36 -18.88 17.91
CA VAL A 61 19.01 -19.05 16.48
C VAL A 61 17.79 -18.20 16.11
N GLY A 62 16.70 -18.26 16.88
CA GLY A 62 15.51 -17.46 16.61
C GLY A 62 15.78 -15.95 16.64
N THR A 63 16.60 -15.49 17.59
CA THR A 63 16.97 -14.07 17.67
C THR A 63 17.80 -13.63 16.47
N VAL A 64 18.80 -14.41 16.06
CA VAL A 64 19.68 -14.10 14.92
C VAL A 64 18.92 -14.11 13.60
N LEU A 65 18.12 -15.16 13.33
CA LEU A 65 17.35 -15.27 12.08
C LEU A 65 16.29 -14.16 11.97
N GLY A 66 15.69 -13.75 13.09
CA GLY A 66 14.75 -12.62 13.11
C GLY A 66 15.37 -11.30 12.66
N ARG A 67 16.68 -11.07 12.84
CA ARG A 67 17.34 -9.79 12.44
C ARG A 67 17.64 -9.68 10.96
N VAL A 68 17.62 -10.79 10.23
CA VAL A 68 17.96 -10.80 8.80
C VAL A 68 16.75 -10.76 7.89
N ARG A 69 15.55 -11.04 8.42
CA ARG A 69 14.28 -10.93 7.69
C ARG A 69 13.92 -9.47 7.40
N GLY A 70 13.66 -9.15 6.14
CA GLY A 70 13.16 -7.83 5.72
C GLY A 70 11.65 -7.63 5.90
N ASP A 71 10.92 -8.70 6.17
CA ASP A 71 9.46 -8.73 6.27
C ASP A 71 8.94 -8.88 7.71
N VAL A 72 7.78 -8.29 7.98
CA VAL A 72 7.22 -8.17 9.34
C VAL A 72 6.79 -9.52 9.90
N LYS A 73 6.05 -10.35 9.15
CA LYS A 73 5.60 -11.66 9.66
C LYS A 73 6.78 -12.60 9.88
N GLY A 74 7.79 -12.61 9.01
CA GLY A 74 9.00 -13.42 9.19
C GLY A 74 9.79 -13.03 10.44
N GLN A 75 9.91 -11.73 10.74
CA GLN A 75 10.47 -11.28 12.01
C GLN A 75 9.65 -11.79 13.21
N LEU A 76 8.32 -11.75 13.12
CA LEU A 76 7.43 -12.24 14.19
C LEU A 76 7.53 -13.75 14.41
N VAL A 77 7.62 -14.53 13.33
CA VAL A 77 7.82 -15.99 13.35
C VAL A 77 9.11 -16.35 14.09
N HIS A 78 10.24 -15.76 13.71
CA HIS A 78 11.53 -16.07 14.35
C HIS A 78 11.58 -15.56 15.79
N SER A 79 10.88 -14.46 16.10
CA SER A 79 10.65 -14.06 17.48
C SER A 79 9.83 -15.12 18.24
N THR A 80 8.82 -15.76 17.65
CA THR A 80 8.11 -16.88 18.30
C THR A 80 9.05 -18.08 18.52
N THR A 81 9.93 -18.38 17.57
CA THR A 81 10.96 -19.41 17.74
C THR A 81 11.81 -19.13 18.98
N ALA A 82 12.30 -17.89 19.13
CA ALA A 82 13.07 -17.50 20.31
C ALA A 82 12.25 -17.62 21.61
N GLN A 83 10.98 -17.16 21.62
CA GLN A 83 10.09 -17.23 22.79
C GLN A 83 9.80 -18.67 23.23
N MET A 84 9.59 -19.59 22.29
CA MET A 84 9.48 -21.02 22.64
C MET A 84 10.77 -21.59 23.21
N GLY A 85 11.92 -21.10 22.73
CA GLY A 85 13.22 -21.37 23.36
C GLY A 85 13.27 -20.88 24.82
N TYR A 86 12.79 -19.66 25.08
CA TYR A 86 12.72 -19.10 26.44
C TYR A 86 11.81 -19.89 27.37
N MET A 87 10.60 -20.25 26.93
CA MET A 87 9.69 -21.11 27.69
C MET A 87 10.35 -22.46 28.02
N THR A 88 11.08 -23.04 27.05
CA THR A 88 11.79 -24.30 27.26
C THR A 88 12.95 -24.15 28.26
N VAL A 89 13.64 -22.99 28.26
CA VAL A 89 14.64 -22.65 29.29
C VAL A 89 13.98 -22.58 30.67
N GLN A 90 12.82 -21.95 30.83
CA GLN A 90 12.10 -21.89 32.11
C GLN A 90 11.74 -23.28 32.64
N LEU A 91 11.24 -24.17 31.77
CA LEU A 91 10.97 -25.57 32.10
C LEU A 91 12.26 -26.30 32.51
N GLY A 92 13.36 -26.10 31.78
CA GLY A 92 14.68 -26.67 32.11
C GLY A 92 15.27 -26.15 33.42
N LEU A 93 14.89 -24.94 33.86
CA LEU A 93 15.27 -24.37 35.16
C LEU A 93 14.40 -24.90 36.32
N GLY A 94 13.39 -25.72 36.05
CA GLY A 94 12.48 -26.19 37.10
C GLY A 94 11.36 -25.21 37.45
N LEU A 95 11.00 -24.29 36.55
CA LEU A 95 10.05 -23.19 36.81
C LEU A 95 8.74 -23.35 35.99
N PRO A 96 7.86 -24.31 36.32
CA PRO A 96 6.65 -24.58 35.55
C PRO A 96 5.61 -23.44 35.63
N ALA A 97 5.52 -22.75 36.77
CA ALA A 97 4.63 -21.59 36.93
C ALA A 97 5.03 -20.42 36.03
N ALA A 98 6.34 -20.17 35.88
CA ALA A 98 6.86 -19.17 34.96
C ALA A 98 6.53 -19.55 33.51
N ALA A 99 6.70 -20.82 33.13
CA ALA A 99 6.35 -21.31 31.79
C ALA A 99 4.83 -21.21 31.50
N LEU A 100 3.96 -21.44 32.49
CA LEU A 100 2.51 -21.24 32.33
C LEU A 100 2.17 -19.76 32.09
N LEU A 101 2.73 -18.85 32.89
CA LEU A 101 2.54 -17.41 32.68
C LEU A 101 3.10 -16.95 31.33
N HIS A 102 4.23 -17.52 30.90
CA HIS A 102 4.80 -17.31 29.57
C HIS A 102 3.81 -17.68 28.48
N ILE A 103 3.23 -18.88 28.52
CA ILE A 103 2.28 -19.35 27.50
C ILE A 103 1.11 -18.37 27.35
N VAL A 104 0.53 -17.92 28.48
CA VAL A 104 -0.61 -16.99 28.48
C VAL A 104 -0.19 -15.60 27.97
N GLY A 105 0.88 -15.03 28.52
CA GLY A 105 1.37 -13.71 28.13
C GLY A 105 1.80 -13.67 26.66
N HIS A 106 2.56 -14.68 26.23
CA HIS A 106 2.97 -14.89 24.84
C HIS A 106 1.76 -14.99 23.91
N GLY A 107 0.73 -15.77 24.28
CA GLY A 107 -0.47 -15.95 23.50
C GLY A 107 -1.17 -14.62 23.19
N PHE A 108 -1.42 -13.80 24.21
CA PHE A 108 -2.01 -12.48 24.00
C PHE A 108 -1.11 -11.55 23.21
N TYR A 109 0.18 -11.50 23.56
CA TYR A 109 1.14 -10.60 22.93
C TYR A 109 1.33 -10.91 21.44
N LYS A 110 1.49 -12.20 21.08
CA LYS A 110 1.65 -12.62 19.69
C LYS A 110 0.39 -12.47 18.87
N SER A 111 -0.78 -12.80 19.42
CA SER A 111 -2.05 -12.56 18.74
C SER A 111 -2.16 -11.09 18.34
N TRP A 112 -1.90 -10.19 19.30
CA TRP A 112 -1.95 -8.75 19.07
C TRP A 112 -0.94 -8.26 18.02
N LEU A 113 0.29 -8.79 18.01
CA LEU A 113 1.31 -8.41 17.01
C LEU A 113 0.93 -8.88 15.59
N PHE A 114 0.49 -10.12 15.43
CA PHE A 114 0.09 -10.65 14.11
C PHE A 114 -1.17 -9.96 13.58
N LEU A 115 -2.17 -9.71 14.43
CA LEU A 115 -3.39 -8.98 14.06
C LEU A 115 -3.14 -7.53 13.68
N ARG A 116 -1.97 -6.97 14.02
CA ARG A 116 -1.57 -5.60 13.63
C ARG A 116 -0.54 -5.57 12.51
N ALA A 117 -0.08 -6.71 11.98
CA ALA A 117 1.06 -6.77 11.08
C ALA A 117 0.86 -5.94 9.80
N GLY A 118 -0.35 -5.90 9.24
CA GLY A 118 -0.69 -5.10 8.05
C GLY A 118 -0.54 -3.59 8.26
N GLY A 119 -0.76 -3.08 9.47
CA GLY A 119 -0.57 -1.67 9.80
C GLY A 119 0.89 -1.26 10.08
N ALA A 120 1.88 -2.09 9.72
CA ALA A 120 3.29 -1.84 10.03
C ALA A 120 3.85 -0.59 9.36
N VAL A 121 3.43 -0.29 8.13
CA VAL A 121 3.87 0.89 7.37
C VAL A 121 3.46 2.19 8.08
N SER A 122 2.18 2.32 8.46
CA SER A 122 1.66 3.49 9.18
C SER A 122 2.37 3.69 10.53
N ARG A 123 2.68 2.59 11.24
CA ARG A 123 3.47 2.64 12.48
C ARG A 123 4.92 3.03 12.24
N SER A 124 5.56 2.53 11.19
CA SER A 124 6.92 2.93 10.82
C SER A 124 6.97 4.42 10.49
N ARG A 125 5.98 4.94 9.75
CA ARG A 125 5.82 6.36 9.46
C ARG A 125 5.72 7.21 10.72
N ALA A 126 4.87 6.80 11.68
CA ALA A 126 4.72 7.48 12.97
C ALA A 126 5.97 7.38 13.87
N ARG A 127 6.70 6.26 13.81
CA ARG A 127 7.93 6.05 14.58
C ARG A 127 9.09 6.89 14.04
N ASN A 128 9.27 6.94 12.72
CA ASN A 128 10.35 7.72 12.09
C ASN A 128 10.16 9.23 12.29
N ALA A 129 8.91 9.70 12.34
CA ALA A 129 8.58 11.07 12.78
C ALA A 129 9.18 11.41 14.14
N ALA A 130 9.29 10.38 14.99
CA ALA A 130 9.68 10.49 16.36
C ALA A 130 11.20 10.30 16.58
N THR A 131 11.90 9.48 15.82
CA THR A 131 13.24 8.99 16.19
C THR A 131 14.42 9.92 15.90
N LEU A 132 14.23 11.11 15.33
CA LEU A 132 15.34 11.81 14.67
C LEU A 132 15.79 13.09 15.40
N ASN A 133 16.17 12.92 16.66
CA ASN A 133 17.14 13.82 17.29
C ASN A 133 18.03 12.88 18.09
N ASP A 134 19.28 12.68 17.71
CA ASP A 134 20.18 11.76 18.42
C ASP A 134 21.53 12.46 18.62
N SER A 135 21.58 13.32 19.62
CA SER A 135 22.80 13.93 20.15
C SER A 135 22.71 13.92 21.67
N ALA A 136 22.66 12.71 22.25
CA ALA A 136 22.78 12.54 23.69
C ALA A 136 24.26 12.46 24.10
N ASP A 137 24.68 13.36 24.98
CA ASP A 137 26.02 13.44 25.55
C ASP A 137 26.37 12.15 26.34
N PRO A 138 27.39 11.37 25.92
CA PRO A 138 27.78 10.11 26.57
C PRO A 138 28.07 10.25 28.07
N SER A 139 28.55 11.40 28.52
CA SER A 139 28.93 11.63 29.93
C SER A 139 27.73 11.65 30.89
N LYS A 140 26.54 12.05 30.43
CA LYS A 140 25.29 12.09 31.21
C LYS A 140 24.52 10.77 31.19
N THR A 141 24.83 9.88 30.24
CA THR A 141 24.14 8.60 30.07
C THR A 141 24.46 7.58 31.17
N ALA A 142 25.69 7.56 31.70
CA ALA A 142 26.09 6.60 32.74
C ALA A 142 25.37 6.84 34.07
N GLY A 143 25.25 8.11 34.50
CA GLY A 143 24.54 8.50 35.72
C GLY A 143 23.03 8.25 35.63
N ALA A 144 22.43 8.52 34.47
CA ALA A 144 21.02 8.22 34.23
C ALA A 144 20.73 6.72 34.23
N VAL A 145 21.61 5.90 33.62
CA VAL A 145 21.48 4.43 33.63
C VAL A 145 21.57 3.87 35.04
N ALA A 146 22.54 4.33 35.84
CA ALA A 146 22.68 3.90 37.23
C ALA A 146 21.45 4.27 38.08
N ALA A 147 20.93 5.50 37.94
CA ALA A 147 19.73 5.94 38.66
C ALA A 147 18.46 5.16 38.25
N LEU A 148 18.29 4.88 36.95
CA LEU A 148 17.13 4.13 36.44
C LEU A 148 17.17 2.65 36.83
N CYS A 149 18.36 2.03 36.81
CA CYS A 149 18.56 0.68 37.34
C CYS A 149 18.35 0.62 38.86
N ALA A 150 18.88 1.58 39.63
CA ALA A 150 18.68 1.66 41.08
C ALA A 150 17.19 1.85 41.45
N THR A 151 16.47 2.70 40.72
CA THR A 151 15.02 2.90 40.92
C THR A 151 14.23 1.63 40.59
N SER A 152 14.62 0.91 39.54
CA SER A 152 14.01 -0.38 39.17
C SER A 152 14.29 -1.47 40.20
N VAL A 153 15.52 -1.53 40.73
CA VAL A 153 15.90 -2.42 41.83
C VAL A 153 15.09 -2.11 43.08
N ALA A 154 14.92 -0.82 43.45
CA ALA A 154 14.12 -0.44 44.61
C ALA A 154 12.63 -0.82 44.45
N ALA A 155 12.04 -0.62 43.27
CA ALA A 155 10.66 -1.00 42.97
C ALA A 155 10.44 -2.52 43.02
N VAL A 156 11.40 -3.31 42.52
CA VAL A 156 11.34 -4.78 42.52
C VAL A 156 11.66 -5.37 43.89
N ALA A 157 12.67 -4.86 44.59
CA ALA A 157 13.05 -5.30 45.93
C ALA A 157 12.00 -4.94 46.99
N GLY A 158 11.20 -3.89 46.75
CA GLY A 158 10.06 -3.53 47.59
C GLY A 158 8.82 -4.41 47.38
N ALA A 159 8.82 -5.37 46.44
CA ALA A 159 7.69 -6.25 46.19
C ALA A 159 7.75 -7.51 47.09
N PRO A 160 6.82 -7.71 48.03
CA PRO A 160 6.82 -8.86 48.94
C PRO A 160 6.79 -10.21 48.19
N ALA A 161 6.12 -10.26 47.04
CA ALA A 161 6.06 -11.46 46.21
C ALA A 161 7.40 -11.84 45.57
N ALA A 162 8.27 -10.87 45.24
CA ALA A 162 9.59 -11.16 44.68
C ALA A 162 10.49 -11.84 45.72
N LEU A 163 10.49 -11.32 46.95
CA LEU A 163 11.21 -11.90 48.09
C LEU A 163 10.65 -13.27 48.48
N ALA A 164 9.32 -13.42 48.45
CA ALA A 164 8.64 -14.68 48.75
C ALA A 164 8.87 -15.76 47.68
N SER A 165 8.92 -15.39 46.40
CA SER A 165 9.24 -16.33 45.31
C SER A 165 10.67 -16.85 45.44
N VAL A 166 11.64 -15.95 45.69
CA VAL A 166 13.04 -16.31 45.88
C VAL A 166 13.25 -17.23 47.08
N SER A 167 12.55 -16.97 48.19
CA SER A 167 12.66 -17.81 49.39
C SER A 167 12.00 -19.17 49.23
N ALA A 168 10.93 -19.29 48.43
CA ALA A 168 10.21 -20.54 48.21
C ALA A 168 10.86 -21.47 47.16
N LEU A 169 11.50 -20.91 46.12
CA LEU A 169 11.95 -21.64 44.93
C LEU A 169 13.48 -21.84 44.86
N GLY A 170 14.23 -21.20 45.76
CA GLY A 170 15.68 -21.26 45.76
C GLY A 170 16.34 -20.38 44.67
N PRO A 171 17.65 -20.56 44.41
CA PRO A 171 18.43 -19.57 43.67
C PRO A 171 18.04 -19.36 42.21
N THR A 172 17.37 -20.31 41.56
CA THR A 172 16.94 -20.21 40.16
C THR A 172 15.80 -19.19 39.95
N ALA A 173 15.04 -18.86 40.98
CA ALA A 173 14.01 -17.82 40.94
C ALA A 173 14.58 -16.39 40.84
N TRP A 174 15.88 -16.21 41.04
CA TRP A 174 16.54 -14.94 40.72
C TRP A 174 16.55 -14.63 39.22
N VAL A 175 16.44 -15.63 38.34
CA VAL A 175 16.44 -15.41 36.88
C VAL A 175 15.29 -14.48 36.43
N PRO A 176 14.00 -14.77 36.71
CA PRO A 176 12.90 -13.86 36.35
C PRO A 176 12.98 -12.49 37.06
N VAL A 177 13.48 -12.44 38.30
CA VAL A 177 13.67 -11.19 39.06
C VAL A 177 14.71 -10.29 38.38
N VAL A 178 15.90 -10.83 38.09
CA VAL A 178 16.99 -10.10 37.42
C VAL A 178 16.53 -9.63 36.04
N LEU A 179 15.83 -10.48 35.29
CA LEU A 179 15.36 -10.15 33.97
C LEU A 179 14.33 -9.01 33.96
N SER A 180 13.46 -9.00 34.97
CA SER A 180 12.46 -7.94 35.19
C SER A 180 13.14 -6.60 35.49
N ILE A 181 14.18 -6.60 36.32
CA ILE A 181 14.99 -5.40 36.63
C ILE A 181 15.71 -4.90 35.37
N VAL A 182 16.36 -5.79 34.61
CA VAL A 182 17.08 -5.44 33.37
C VAL A 182 16.11 -4.86 32.34
N THR A 183 14.91 -5.40 32.23
CA THR A 183 13.88 -4.92 31.31
C THR A 183 13.39 -3.52 31.68
N ALA A 184 13.07 -3.29 32.96
CA ALA A 184 12.65 -1.99 33.46
C ALA A 184 13.74 -0.92 33.30
N GLY A 185 15.00 -1.25 33.63
CA GLY A 185 16.15 -0.36 33.43
C GLY A 185 16.41 -0.05 31.96
N SER A 186 16.28 -1.03 31.07
CA SER A 186 16.42 -0.84 29.62
C SER A 186 15.32 0.06 29.06
N ALA A 187 14.07 -0.09 29.54
CA ALA A 187 12.96 0.77 29.15
C ALA A 187 13.16 2.23 29.58
N GLY A 188 13.58 2.45 30.82
CA GLY A 188 13.93 3.79 31.31
C GLY A 188 15.08 4.41 30.50
N MET A 189 16.12 3.64 30.17
CA MET A 189 17.26 4.11 29.39
C MET A 189 16.86 4.49 27.96
N LEU A 190 16.00 3.70 27.32
CA LEU A 190 15.48 4.00 26.00
C LEU A 190 14.58 5.24 26.02
N ALA A 191 13.77 5.42 27.07
CA ALA A 191 12.99 6.64 27.27
C ALA A 191 13.87 7.87 27.50
N TYR A 192 14.97 7.73 28.25
CA TYR A 192 15.96 8.79 28.45
C TYR A 192 16.64 9.19 27.13
N ARG A 193 17.12 8.21 26.35
CA ARG A 193 17.72 8.45 25.02
C ARG A 193 16.74 9.02 24.02
N ALA A 194 15.45 8.75 24.19
CA ALA A 194 14.37 9.33 23.39
C ALA A 194 14.04 10.81 23.75
N HIS A 195 14.97 11.55 24.37
CA HIS A 195 14.86 12.96 24.78
C HIS A 195 13.68 13.29 25.69
N THR A 196 13.35 12.38 26.60
CA THR A 196 12.45 12.73 27.71
C THR A 196 13.21 13.46 28.81
N THR A 197 12.55 14.33 29.57
CA THR A 197 13.15 14.94 30.77
C THR A 197 13.52 13.82 31.76
N ILE A 198 14.58 13.99 32.57
CA ILE A 198 14.98 12.99 33.59
C ILE A 198 13.79 12.49 34.42
N PRO A 199 12.86 13.36 34.90
CA PRO A 199 11.65 12.91 35.60
C PRO A 199 10.76 11.98 34.77
N ARG A 200 10.65 12.17 33.45
CA ARG A 200 9.84 11.34 32.55
C ARG A 200 10.51 10.02 32.20
N ALA A 201 11.84 10.01 32.06
CA ALA A 201 12.60 8.77 31.96
C ALA A 201 12.46 7.94 33.24
N CYS A 202 12.57 8.58 34.40
CA CYS A 202 12.31 7.95 35.70
C CYS A 202 10.86 7.46 35.81
N ALA A 203 9.86 8.25 35.39
CA ALA A 203 8.47 7.82 35.38
C ALA A 203 8.25 6.59 34.48
N THR A 204 8.88 6.55 33.30
CA THR A 204 8.82 5.37 32.40
C THR A 204 9.50 4.16 33.03
N GLY A 205 10.66 4.35 33.68
CA GLY A 205 11.34 3.32 34.45
C GLY A 205 10.52 2.81 35.64
N VAL A 206 9.82 3.70 36.35
CA VAL A 206 8.90 3.35 37.45
C VAL A 206 7.70 2.56 36.93
N ILE A 207 7.06 2.98 35.84
CA ILE A 207 5.96 2.23 35.21
C ILE A 207 6.42 0.83 34.80
N ALA A 208 7.61 0.72 34.18
CA ALA A 208 8.18 -0.57 33.81
C ALA A 208 8.56 -1.42 35.05
N GLY A 209 9.05 -0.79 36.12
CA GLY A 209 9.33 -1.43 37.41
C GLY A 209 8.08 -1.93 38.12
N LEU A 210 6.98 -1.18 38.06
CA LEU A 210 5.67 -1.60 38.56
C LEU A 210 5.13 -2.78 37.76
N ALA A 211 5.22 -2.75 36.42
CA ALA A 211 4.83 -3.88 35.59
C ALA A 211 5.66 -5.15 35.89
N ALA A 212 6.97 -4.98 36.13
CA ALA A 212 7.85 -6.05 36.61
C ALA A 212 7.43 -6.59 37.98
N ALA A 213 7.09 -5.73 38.94
CA ALA A 213 6.60 -6.14 40.26
C ALA A 213 5.25 -6.87 40.17
N THR A 214 4.33 -6.41 39.31
CA THR A 214 3.05 -7.09 39.05
C THR A 214 3.27 -8.47 38.45
N TYR A 215 4.22 -8.61 37.52
CA TYR A 215 4.59 -9.92 36.98
C TYR A 215 5.10 -10.88 38.07
N LEU A 216 6.00 -10.43 38.95
CA LEU A 216 6.51 -11.25 40.05
C LEU A 216 5.42 -11.62 41.06
N TRP A 217 4.45 -10.73 41.28
CA TRP A 217 3.27 -11.03 42.08
C TRP A 217 2.38 -12.10 41.43
N LEU A 218 2.14 -12.02 40.12
CA LEU A 218 1.42 -13.05 39.36
C LEU A 218 2.16 -14.39 39.37
N LEU A 219 3.49 -14.38 39.27
CA LEU A 219 4.33 -15.58 39.35
C LEU A 219 4.15 -16.28 40.69
N PHE A 220 4.35 -15.55 41.78
CA PHE A 220 4.13 -16.07 43.13
C PHE A 220 2.72 -16.63 43.31
N GLY A 221 1.69 -15.89 42.87
CA GLY A 221 0.30 -16.35 42.95
C GLY A 221 0.05 -17.63 42.14
N THR A 222 0.63 -17.73 40.94
CA THR A 222 0.49 -18.91 40.08
C THR A 222 1.13 -20.15 40.71
N GLU A 223 2.27 -19.99 41.38
CA GLU A 223 2.92 -21.07 42.11
C GLU A 223 2.05 -21.59 43.26
N GLN A 224 1.46 -20.68 44.04
CA GLN A 224 0.56 -21.07 45.13
C GLN A 224 -0.66 -21.83 44.61
N ILE A 225 -1.23 -21.41 43.48
CA ILE A 225 -2.40 -22.07 42.87
C ILE A 225 -2.05 -23.45 42.30
N THR A 226 -0.83 -23.63 41.80
CA THR A 226 -0.41 -24.85 41.08
C THR A 226 0.37 -25.84 41.93
N ALA A 227 0.71 -25.49 43.17
CA ALA A 227 1.50 -26.31 44.10
C ALA A 227 0.92 -27.71 44.30
N ASP A 228 -0.41 -27.84 44.42
CA ASP A 228 -1.07 -29.14 44.60
C ASP A 228 -0.99 -30.04 43.35
N ALA A 229 -0.97 -29.42 42.16
CA ALA A 229 -0.98 -30.15 40.88
C ALA A 229 0.43 -30.59 40.45
N TRP A 230 1.46 -29.79 40.77
CA TRP A 230 2.83 -30.01 40.31
C TRP A 230 3.80 -30.45 41.41
N GLY A 231 3.35 -30.45 42.66
CA GLY A 231 4.17 -30.75 43.83
C GLY A 231 5.11 -29.60 44.19
N ALA A 232 6.01 -29.87 45.16
CA ALA A 232 6.97 -28.88 45.61
C ALA A 232 7.93 -28.48 44.46
N PRO A 233 8.31 -27.20 44.38
CA PRO A 233 9.25 -26.72 43.37
C PRO A 233 10.62 -27.41 43.48
N ILE A 234 11.30 -27.57 42.35
CA ILE A 234 12.61 -28.21 42.30
C ILE A 234 13.65 -27.31 42.96
N ASN A 235 14.13 -27.71 44.14
CA ASN A 235 15.21 -27.02 44.82
C ASN A 235 16.57 -27.56 44.36
N TRP A 236 17.15 -26.90 43.36
CA TRP A 236 18.48 -27.23 42.85
C TRP A 236 19.55 -27.00 43.91
N ALA A 237 20.52 -27.91 44.01
CA ALA A 237 21.68 -27.70 44.86
C ALA A 237 22.38 -26.38 44.48
N PRO A 238 22.92 -25.59 45.43
CA PRO A 238 23.43 -24.23 45.14
C PRO A 238 24.43 -24.15 43.99
N ALA A 239 25.34 -25.12 43.88
CA ALA A 239 26.30 -25.21 42.77
C ALA A 239 25.61 -25.45 41.42
N THR A 240 24.62 -26.34 41.38
CA THR A 240 23.84 -26.62 40.17
C THR A 240 22.96 -25.43 39.78
N ALA A 241 22.29 -24.80 40.75
CA ALA A 241 21.50 -23.58 40.52
C ALA A 241 22.36 -22.46 39.93
N THR A 242 23.57 -22.26 40.48
CA THR A 242 24.54 -21.28 39.96
C THR A 242 24.95 -21.60 38.52
N ALA A 243 25.27 -22.87 38.22
CA ALA A 243 25.62 -23.28 36.87
C ALA A 243 24.48 -23.07 35.86
N LEU A 244 23.23 -23.38 36.26
CA LEU A 244 22.02 -23.18 35.45
C LEU A 244 21.78 -21.69 35.16
N VAL A 245 21.92 -20.82 36.17
CA VAL A 245 21.81 -19.36 36.05
C VAL A 245 22.89 -18.81 35.12
N LEU A 246 24.16 -19.20 35.32
CA LEU A 246 25.28 -18.77 34.48
C LEU A 246 25.14 -19.23 33.03
N THR A 247 24.68 -20.46 32.81
CA THR A 247 24.43 -21.00 31.46
C THR A 247 23.34 -20.21 30.76
N THR A 248 22.23 -19.94 31.45
CA THR A 248 21.13 -19.13 30.93
C THR A 248 21.61 -17.71 30.61
N GLY A 249 22.26 -17.04 31.56
CA GLY A 249 22.79 -15.69 31.37
C GLY A 249 23.79 -15.61 30.20
N SER A 250 24.65 -16.62 30.06
CA SER A 250 25.61 -16.71 28.95
C SER A 250 24.92 -16.90 27.60
N ALA A 251 23.87 -17.72 27.52
CA ALA A 251 23.10 -17.90 26.29
C ALA A 251 22.37 -16.62 25.87
N LEU A 252 21.78 -15.89 26.82
CA LEU A 252 21.13 -14.60 26.57
C LEU A 252 22.13 -13.53 26.12
N LEU A 253 23.29 -13.48 26.77
CA LEU A 253 24.38 -12.60 26.37
C LEU A 253 24.92 -12.99 24.98
N ALA A 254 25.07 -14.28 24.67
CA ALA A 254 25.49 -14.73 23.35
C ALA A 254 24.47 -14.34 22.28
N ALA A 255 23.17 -14.58 22.51
CA ALA A 255 22.11 -14.14 21.60
C ALA A 255 22.18 -12.63 21.37
N ALA A 256 22.46 -11.86 22.43
CA ALA A 256 22.62 -10.42 22.37
C ALA A 256 23.80 -9.95 21.53
N LEU A 257 24.99 -10.49 21.83
CA LEU A 257 26.22 -10.14 21.14
C LEU A 257 26.18 -10.58 19.68
N LEU A 258 25.64 -11.76 19.39
CA LEU A 258 25.49 -12.27 18.03
C LEU A 258 24.47 -11.45 17.23
N ALA A 259 23.31 -11.13 17.81
CA ALA A 259 22.34 -10.25 17.16
C ALA A 259 22.93 -8.86 16.90
N ARG A 260 23.68 -8.30 17.86
CA ARG A 260 24.39 -7.02 17.69
C ARG A 260 25.46 -7.13 16.60
N LYS A 261 26.19 -8.24 16.52
CA LYS A 261 27.19 -8.49 15.47
C LYS A 261 26.56 -8.60 14.09
N VAL A 262 25.40 -9.27 13.97
CA VAL A 262 24.63 -9.36 12.72
C VAL A 262 24.14 -8.00 12.26
N ILE A 263 23.73 -7.13 13.18
CA ILE A 263 23.30 -5.76 12.88
C ILE A 263 24.49 -4.87 12.51
N ALA A 264 25.58 -4.93 13.29
CA ALA A 264 26.77 -4.08 13.11
C ALA A 264 27.62 -4.50 11.90
N SER A 265 27.59 -5.78 11.55
CA SER A 265 28.31 -6.35 10.40
C SER A 265 27.31 -7.11 9.53
N PRO A 266 26.41 -6.42 8.81
CA PRO A 266 25.34 -7.03 8.03
C PRO A 266 25.86 -7.93 6.89
N MET A 267 27.15 -7.80 6.55
CA MET A 267 27.86 -8.58 5.52
C MET A 267 28.86 -9.59 6.11
N GLY A 268 28.93 -9.73 7.44
CA GLY A 268 29.79 -10.73 8.07
C GLY A 268 29.34 -12.16 7.77
N ALA A 269 30.23 -13.14 7.95
CA ALA A 269 29.95 -14.56 7.71
C ALA A 269 28.70 -15.06 8.48
N LEU A 270 28.53 -14.63 9.72
CA LEU A 270 27.36 -14.98 10.55
C LEU A 270 26.06 -14.41 9.97
N ALA A 271 26.05 -13.13 9.58
CA ALA A 271 24.88 -12.50 8.98
C ALA A 271 24.52 -13.17 7.66
N THR A 272 25.53 -13.51 6.86
CA THR A 272 25.38 -14.19 5.57
C THR A 272 24.74 -15.58 5.70
N VAL A 273 25.24 -16.40 6.62
CA VAL A 273 24.66 -17.72 6.89
C VAL A 273 23.24 -17.56 7.45
N ALA A 274 23.03 -16.63 8.36
CA ALA A 274 21.71 -16.36 8.92
C ALA A 274 20.70 -15.97 7.82
N THR A 275 21.08 -15.12 6.87
CA THR A 275 20.23 -14.70 5.74
C THR A 275 19.73 -15.90 4.95
N LEU A 276 20.60 -16.85 4.60
CA LEU A 276 20.19 -18.05 3.87
C LEU A 276 19.38 -19.04 4.74
N HIS A 277 19.72 -19.18 6.01
CA HIS A 277 18.98 -20.04 6.93
C HIS A 277 17.60 -19.50 7.32
N ALA A 278 17.34 -18.20 7.08
CA ALA A 278 16.05 -17.57 7.24
C ALA A 278 15.09 -17.82 6.06
N LEU A 279 15.56 -18.47 4.99
CA LEU A 279 14.72 -18.98 3.90
C LEU A 279 14.14 -20.37 4.24
N PRO A 280 13.00 -20.75 3.63
CA PRO A 280 12.48 -22.11 3.72
C PRO A 280 13.51 -23.15 3.30
N ALA A 281 13.46 -24.33 3.91
CA ALA A 281 14.48 -25.36 3.75
C ALA A 281 14.66 -25.83 2.29
N TRP A 282 13.57 -25.89 1.52
CA TRP A 282 13.56 -26.35 0.12
C TRP A 282 14.03 -25.29 -0.87
N HIS A 283 13.90 -23.99 -0.54
CA HIS A 283 14.46 -22.86 -1.31
C HIS A 283 15.88 -22.47 -0.90
N ARG A 284 16.36 -22.94 0.25
CA ARG A 284 17.71 -22.63 0.76
C ARG A 284 18.81 -23.10 -0.19
N GLN A 285 18.60 -24.23 -0.86
CA GLN A 285 19.62 -24.87 -1.67
C GLN A 285 19.52 -24.46 -3.14
N LEU A 286 20.62 -23.95 -3.70
CA LEU A 286 20.78 -23.67 -5.12
C LEU A 286 21.16 -24.96 -5.85
N ARG A 287 20.24 -25.94 -5.90
CA ARG A 287 20.45 -27.20 -6.64
C ARG A 287 20.26 -26.97 -8.14
N GLN A 288 21.15 -27.53 -8.95
CA GLN A 288 20.99 -27.52 -10.40
C GLN A 288 19.71 -28.24 -10.79
N ILE A 289 18.90 -27.60 -11.62
CA ILE A 289 17.76 -28.25 -12.27
C ILE A 289 18.31 -28.88 -13.55
N ALA A 290 18.18 -30.21 -13.65
CA ALA A 290 18.57 -30.93 -14.84
C ALA A 290 17.44 -30.82 -15.88
N GLU A 291 17.47 -29.79 -16.71
CA GLU A 291 16.71 -29.79 -17.97
C GLU A 291 17.67 -29.77 -19.16
N PRO A 292 17.44 -30.61 -20.19
CA PRO A 292 18.18 -30.55 -21.43
C PRO A 292 17.54 -29.49 -22.34
N SER A 293 18.32 -28.50 -22.76
CA SER A 293 18.03 -27.81 -24.01
C SER A 293 19.32 -27.25 -24.61
N SER A 294 19.52 -27.54 -25.88
CA SER A 294 20.61 -27.12 -26.74
C SER A 294 20.48 -25.63 -27.09
N ALA A 295 21.41 -24.80 -26.62
CA ALA A 295 21.62 -23.48 -27.21
C ALA A 295 22.38 -23.64 -28.55
N PRO A 296 22.08 -22.81 -29.57
CA PRO A 296 22.78 -22.85 -30.84
C PRO A 296 24.22 -22.34 -30.65
N ALA A 297 25.20 -23.14 -31.07
CA ALA A 297 26.59 -22.71 -31.18
C ALA A 297 26.76 -21.99 -32.53
N GLY A 298 26.78 -20.67 -32.52
CA GLY A 298 27.15 -19.83 -33.66
C GLY A 298 28.30 -18.89 -33.28
N ASP A 299 29.21 -18.63 -34.23
CA ASP A 299 30.28 -17.61 -34.15
C ASP A 299 29.67 -16.20 -34.11
N GLU A 300 29.03 -15.83 -33.00
CA GLU A 300 28.38 -14.54 -32.83
C GLU A 300 29.21 -13.58 -31.97
N ALA A 301 29.11 -12.28 -32.27
CA ALA A 301 29.89 -11.23 -31.62
C ALA A 301 29.60 -11.16 -30.11
N MET A 302 30.66 -11.05 -29.31
CA MET A 302 30.56 -10.88 -27.85
C MET A 302 29.71 -9.67 -27.46
N VAL A 303 28.84 -9.86 -26.47
CA VAL A 303 28.07 -8.78 -25.83
C VAL A 303 29.01 -7.76 -25.21
N THR A 304 28.76 -6.48 -25.45
CA THR A 304 29.53 -5.37 -24.87
C THR A 304 28.73 -4.62 -23.80
N ARG A 305 29.41 -3.78 -23.00
CA ARG A 305 28.75 -2.88 -22.04
C ARG A 305 27.67 -2.01 -22.70
N ARG A 306 27.95 -1.51 -23.91
CA ARG A 306 27.02 -0.64 -24.66
C ARG A 306 25.73 -1.38 -25.03
N ASP A 307 25.83 -2.68 -25.34
CA ASP A 307 24.66 -3.50 -25.65
C ASP A 307 23.80 -3.72 -24.40
N VAL A 308 24.44 -3.98 -23.24
CA VAL A 308 23.75 -4.09 -21.95
C VAL A 308 23.07 -2.77 -21.57
N ASP A 309 23.76 -1.63 -21.69
CA ASP A 309 23.17 -0.31 -21.40
C ASP A 309 21.95 -0.03 -22.31
N ARG A 310 22.02 -0.40 -23.59
CA ARG A 310 20.87 -0.29 -24.50
C ARG A 310 19.73 -1.21 -24.08
N ALA A 311 20.02 -2.46 -23.74
CA ALA A 311 19.01 -3.41 -23.30
C ALA A 311 18.35 -2.99 -21.98
N LEU A 312 19.14 -2.46 -21.03
CA LEU A 312 18.64 -1.88 -19.78
C LEU A 312 17.71 -0.70 -20.03
N ASN A 313 18.01 0.19 -21.00
CA ASN A 313 17.09 1.28 -21.36
C ASN A 313 15.74 0.75 -21.87
N VAL A 314 15.73 -0.32 -22.67
CA VAL A 314 14.48 -0.93 -23.19
C VAL A 314 13.68 -1.59 -22.06
N VAL A 315 14.33 -2.39 -21.21
CA VAL A 315 13.68 -3.00 -20.04
C VAL A 315 13.16 -1.93 -19.10
N ALA A 316 13.95 -0.88 -18.84
CA ALA A 316 13.55 0.27 -18.04
C ALA A 316 12.34 1.00 -18.63
N GLY A 317 12.26 1.13 -19.96
CA GLY A 317 11.10 1.68 -20.64
C GLY A 317 9.84 0.83 -20.47
N THR A 318 9.98 -0.49 -20.32
CA THR A 318 8.85 -1.44 -20.25
C THR A 318 8.18 -1.47 -18.87
N TYR A 319 8.94 -1.39 -17.78
CA TYR A 319 8.42 -1.50 -16.42
C TYR A 319 8.21 -0.13 -15.76
N SER A 320 6.98 0.09 -15.28
CA SER A 320 6.62 1.30 -14.53
C SER A 320 7.24 1.32 -13.13
N PRO A 321 7.68 2.50 -12.64
CA PRO A 321 7.99 2.69 -11.23
C PRO A 321 6.81 2.36 -10.32
N ASN A 322 7.03 1.62 -9.22
CA ASN A 322 6.03 1.40 -8.18
C ASN A 322 6.46 2.06 -6.86
N TRP A 323 5.60 2.92 -6.31
CA TRP A 323 5.93 3.73 -5.13
C TRP A 323 5.87 2.90 -3.84
N PRO A 324 6.75 3.20 -2.87
CA PRO A 324 6.71 2.60 -1.55
C PRO A 324 5.35 2.74 -0.87
N LEU A 325 4.91 1.73 -0.11
CA LEU A 325 3.64 1.75 0.62
C LEU A 325 3.42 2.99 1.48
N ARG A 326 4.50 3.60 2.00
CA ARG A 326 4.43 4.82 2.83
C ARG A 326 3.85 6.03 2.09
N THR A 327 4.10 6.09 0.78
CA THR A 327 3.67 7.13 -0.16
C THR A 327 3.09 6.44 -1.38
N PHE A 328 2.25 5.43 -1.16
CA PHE A 328 1.67 4.66 -2.24
C PHE A 328 0.80 5.61 -3.06
N VAL A 329 1.21 5.84 -4.30
CA VAL A 329 0.46 6.64 -5.26
C VAL A 329 -0.12 5.69 -6.28
N ALA A 330 -1.38 5.90 -6.63
CA ALA A 330 -1.98 5.16 -7.72
C ALA A 330 -1.19 5.40 -9.01
N ALA A 331 -0.80 4.32 -9.66
CA ALA A 331 0.05 4.34 -10.84
C ALA A 331 -0.45 3.30 -11.84
N ASN A 332 -0.35 3.59 -13.13
CA ASN A 332 -0.59 2.62 -14.18
C ASN A 332 0.54 1.54 -14.16
N PRO A 333 0.24 0.27 -13.81
CA PRO A 333 1.25 -0.79 -13.80
C PRO A 333 1.89 -1.03 -15.17
N LEU A 334 1.20 -0.63 -16.24
CA LEU A 334 1.61 -0.77 -17.63
C LEU A 334 2.02 0.57 -18.27
N ALA A 335 2.25 1.64 -17.49
CA ALA A 335 2.67 2.95 -18.02
C ALA A 335 3.87 2.89 -18.99
N GLY A 336 4.82 1.98 -18.75
CA GLY A 336 5.96 1.76 -19.66
C GLY A 336 5.58 1.31 -21.07
N LEU A 337 4.35 0.83 -21.27
CA LEU A 337 3.81 0.37 -22.55
C LEU A 337 2.81 1.37 -23.15
N GLU A 338 2.68 2.59 -22.62
CA GLU A 338 1.74 3.61 -23.13
C GLU A 338 2.03 4.07 -24.56
N SER A 339 3.25 3.81 -25.07
CA SER A 339 3.63 4.02 -26.47
C SER A 339 3.04 2.98 -27.44
N VAL A 340 2.53 1.86 -26.93
CA VAL A 340 1.87 0.81 -27.71
C VAL A 340 0.36 1.04 -27.66
N ASN A 341 -0.31 0.87 -28.80
CA ASN A 341 -1.77 0.91 -28.85
C ASN A 341 -2.37 -0.16 -27.92
N PHE A 342 -3.38 0.22 -27.13
CA PHE A 342 -3.98 -0.64 -26.12
C PHE A 342 -4.52 -1.96 -26.70
N ASP A 343 -5.01 -1.99 -27.94
CA ASP A 343 -5.49 -3.22 -28.58
C ASP A 343 -4.36 -4.20 -28.96
N GLN A 344 -3.11 -3.73 -28.97
CA GLN A 344 -1.92 -4.52 -29.31
C GLN A 344 -1.08 -4.90 -28.09
N ILE A 345 -1.39 -4.37 -26.91
CA ILE A 345 -0.56 -4.50 -25.71
C ILE A 345 -0.53 -5.91 -25.10
N ALA A 346 -1.53 -6.75 -25.39
CA ALA A 346 -1.63 -8.09 -24.80
C ALA A 346 -0.35 -8.93 -25.03
N GLY A 347 0.29 -8.83 -26.19
CA GLY A 347 1.56 -9.51 -26.48
C GLY A 347 2.72 -9.01 -25.59
N PRO A 348 3.06 -7.70 -25.66
CA PRO A 348 4.06 -7.09 -24.79
C PRO A 348 3.82 -7.31 -23.28
N ALA A 349 2.57 -7.19 -22.81
CA ALA A 349 2.21 -7.44 -21.42
C ALA A 349 2.39 -8.91 -21.04
N ALA A 350 1.98 -9.84 -21.92
CA ALA A 350 2.22 -11.27 -21.71
C ALA A 350 3.71 -11.61 -21.66
N ALA A 351 4.56 -10.93 -22.43
CA ALA A 351 6.01 -11.10 -22.37
C ALA A 351 6.60 -10.55 -21.06
N ALA A 352 6.26 -9.31 -20.68
CA ALA A 352 6.84 -8.63 -19.52
C ALA A 352 6.28 -9.10 -18.15
N PHE A 353 5.01 -9.48 -18.09
CA PHE A 353 4.31 -9.77 -16.83
C PHE A 353 3.65 -11.16 -16.78
N GLY A 354 3.56 -11.86 -17.92
CA GLY A 354 2.99 -13.21 -17.96
C GLY A 354 1.49 -13.26 -17.85
N THR A 355 0.81 -12.18 -18.25
CA THR A 355 -0.63 -12.04 -18.10
C THR A 355 -1.25 -11.30 -19.29
N ASP A 356 -2.57 -11.42 -19.43
CA ASP A 356 -3.35 -10.70 -20.43
C ASP A 356 -3.80 -9.34 -19.90
N THR A 357 -4.19 -8.45 -20.79
CA THR A 357 -4.70 -7.12 -20.47
C THR A 357 -6.22 -7.01 -20.55
N TYR A 358 -6.92 -8.05 -21.02
CA TYR A 358 -8.38 -8.08 -21.08
C TYR A 358 -8.99 -9.12 -20.15
N LEU A 359 -10.27 -8.94 -19.83
CA LEU A 359 -11.07 -10.03 -19.27
C LEU A 359 -11.20 -11.17 -20.30
N PRO A 360 -11.41 -12.42 -19.82
CA PRO A 360 -11.75 -13.54 -20.69
C PRO A 360 -13.00 -13.26 -21.53
N GLU A 361 -13.06 -13.75 -22.77
CA GLU A 361 -14.22 -13.49 -23.65
C GLU A 361 -15.54 -14.01 -23.04
N THR A 362 -15.47 -15.11 -22.30
CA THR A 362 -16.60 -15.71 -21.57
C THR A 362 -17.24 -14.74 -20.58
N GLU A 363 -16.48 -13.81 -19.99
CA GLU A 363 -16.99 -12.82 -19.06
C GLU A 363 -17.78 -11.72 -19.77
N PHE A 364 -17.32 -11.27 -20.95
CA PHE A 364 -18.06 -10.30 -21.74
C PHE A 364 -19.37 -10.90 -22.28
N VAL A 365 -19.33 -12.14 -22.75
CA VAL A 365 -20.54 -12.86 -23.19
C VAL A 365 -21.53 -13.05 -22.04
N ARG A 366 -21.05 -13.31 -20.81
CA ARG A 366 -21.91 -13.31 -19.62
C ARG A 366 -22.56 -11.95 -19.38
N MET A 367 -21.77 -10.86 -19.39
CA MET A 367 -22.30 -9.50 -19.23
C MET A 367 -23.35 -9.16 -20.30
N TYR A 368 -23.19 -9.67 -21.52
CA TYR A 368 -24.17 -9.54 -22.59
C TYR A 368 -25.47 -10.30 -22.26
N ASN A 369 -25.35 -11.56 -21.81
CA ASN A 369 -26.51 -12.37 -21.42
C ASN A 369 -27.25 -11.82 -20.19
N GLU A 370 -26.53 -11.15 -19.28
CA GLU A 370 -27.10 -10.45 -18.12
C GLU A 370 -27.70 -9.09 -18.47
N GLY A 371 -27.52 -8.60 -19.71
CA GLY A 371 -28.03 -7.31 -20.19
C GLY A 371 -27.19 -6.10 -19.80
N THR A 372 -26.00 -6.30 -19.22
CA THR A 372 -25.04 -5.19 -18.95
C THR A 372 -24.49 -4.65 -20.27
N ILE A 373 -24.09 -5.54 -21.18
CA ILE A 373 -23.76 -5.21 -22.57
C ILE A 373 -24.98 -5.52 -23.43
N THR A 374 -25.39 -4.59 -24.29
CA THR A 374 -26.54 -4.79 -25.18
C THR A 374 -26.06 -4.92 -26.63
N ARG A 375 -26.97 -5.33 -27.52
CA ARG A 375 -26.70 -5.36 -28.97
C ARG A 375 -26.34 -3.98 -29.50
N ASP A 376 -26.96 -2.92 -28.97
CA ASP A 376 -26.71 -1.55 -29.42
C ASP A 376 -25.33 -1.06 -28.99
N HIS A 377 -24.87 -1.43 -27.79
CA HIS A 377 -23.50 -1.14 -27.34
C HIS A 377 -22.44 -1.80 -28.25
N LEU A 378 -22.71 -3.02 -28.72
CA LEU A 378 -21.83 -3.73 -29.66
C LEU A 378 -21.81 -3.08 -31.05
N ILE A 379 -22.97 -2.65 -31.55
CA ILE A 379 -23.06 -1.93 -32.83
C ILE A 379 -22.25 -0.64 -32.75
N GLU A 380 -22.46 0.15 -31.69
CA GLU A 380 -21.72 1.40 -31.47
C GLU A 380 -20.21 1.14 -31.33
N ALA A 381 -19.81 0.09 -30.62
CA ALA A 381 -18.39 -0.29 -30.51
C ALA A 381 -17.75 -0.58 -31.88
N ILE A 382 -18.48 -1.25 -32.78
CA ILE A 382 -18.03 -1.53 -34.14
C ILE A 382 -17.97 -0.26 -34.98
N VAL A 383 -18.97 0.63 -34.88
CA VAL A 383 -18.97 1.93 -35.58
C VAL A 383 -17.75 2.74 -35.16
N GLN A 384 -17.55 2.92 -33.85
CA GLN A 384 -16.40 3.65 -33.31
C GLN A 384 -15.07 3.02 -33.73
N ALA A 385 -14.98 1.68 -33.81
CA ALA A 385 -13.78 1.00 -34.29
C ALA A 385 -13.51 1.19 -35.80
N HIS A 386 -14.53 1.43 -36.62
CA HIS A 386 -14.36 1.79 -38.04
C HIS A 386 -13.92 3.25 -38.19
N GLU A 387 -14.55 4.17 -37.46
CA GLU A 387 -14.18 5.58 -37.42
C GLU A 387 -12.72 5.78 -36.98
N ASP A 388 -12.30 5.05 -35.94
CA ASP A 388 -10.92 5.03 -35.43
C ASP A 388 -9.90 4.44 -36.42
N ARG A 389 -10.33 4.02 -37.61
CA ARG A 389 -9.47 3.57 -38.71
C ARG A 389 -9.66 4.42 -39.96
N GLY A 390 -10.44 5.50 -39.88
CA GLY A 390 -10.84 6.32 -41.03
C GLY A 390 -11.71 5.59 -42.05
N LEU A 391 -12.45 4.56 -41.63
CA LEU A 391 -13.34 3.77 -42.49
C LEU A 391 -14.79 4.23 -42.34
N GLU A 392 -15.50 4.37 -43.45
CA GLU A 392 -16.94 4.67 -43.46
C GLU A 392 -17.76 3.49 -42.91
N PRO A 393 -18.70 3.72 -41.96
CA PRO A 393 -19.54 2.66 -41.42
C PRO A 393 -20.56 2.17 -42.46
N LEU A 394 -20.29 1.02 -43.08
CA LEU A 394 -21.20 0.39 -44.04
C LEU A 394 -22.35 -0.31 -43.28
N GLY A 395 -23.49 0.38 -43.11
CA GLY A 395 -24.62 -0.04 -42.28
C GLY A 395 -24.96 -1.54 -42.24
N PRO A 396 -25.23 -2.22 -43.38
CA PRO A 396 -25.54 -3.65 -43.38
C PRO A 396 -24.37 -4.55 -42.94
N ALA A 397 -23.12 -4.11 -43.13
CA ALA A 397 -21.93 -4.85 -42.73
C ALA A 397 -21.73 -4.80 -41.21
N VAL A 398 -21.92 -3.64 -40.59
CA VAL A 398 -21.83 -3.46 -39.12
C VAL A 398 -22.79 -4.38 -38.38
N LEU A 399 -24.05 -4.45 -38.83
CA LEU A 399 -25.07 -5.33 -38.25
C LEU A 399 -24.67 -6.80 -38.38
N ARG A 400 -24.17 -7.22 -39.55
CA ARG A 400 -23.68 -8.60 -39.74
C ARG A 400 -22.50 -8.92 -38.84
N SER A 401 -21.55 -7.99 -38.68
CA SER A 401 -20.39 -8.16 -37.80
C SER A 401 -20.79 -8.28 -36.33
N ALA A 402 -21.74 -7.46 -35.86
CA ALA A 402 -22.26 -7.56 -34.50
C ALA A 402 -22.93 -8.91 -34.25
N GLU A 403 -23.77 -9.36 -35.17
CA GLU A 403 -24.44 -10.65 -35.03
C GLU A 403 -23.49 -11.84 -35.17
N GLN A 404 -22.45 -11.72 -36.00
CA GLN A 404 -21.40 -12.72 -36.09
C GLN A 404 -20.63 -12.81 -34.77
N LEU A 405 -20.26 -11.68 -34.16
CA LEU A 405 -19.59 -11.66 -32.86
C LEU A 405 -20.43 -12.35 -31.78
N ILE A 406 -21.74 -12.06 -31.73
CA ILE A 406 -22.68 -12.68 -30.76
C ILE A 406 -22.84 -14.19 -30.99
N ARG A 407 -22.93 -14.64 -32.25
CA ARG A 407 -23.16 -16.05 -32.60
C ARG A 407 -21.92 -16.92 -32.50
N THR A 408 -20.73 -16.33 -32.52
CA THR A 408 -19.48 -17.08 -32.47
C THR A 408 -19.22 -17.54 -31.04
N ALA A 409 -18.90 -18.82 -30.86
CA ALA A 409 -18.52 -19.33 -29.54
C ALA A 409 -17.35 -18.52 -28.97
N PRO A 410 -17.31 -18.29 -27.64
CA PRO A 410 -16.14 -17.67 -27.01
C PRO A 410 -14.91 -18.50 -27.35
N ALA A 411 -13.81 -17.84 -27.71
CA ALA A 411 -12.54 -18.55 -27.86
C ALA A 411 -12.23 -19.28 -26.54
N HIS A 412 -11.77 -20.54 -26.62
CA HIS A 412 -11.15 -21.17 -25.46
C HIS A 412 -9.85 -20.42 -25.19
N ASP A 413 -9.88 -19.53 -24.20
CA ASP A 413 -8.69 -18.81 -23.74
C ASP A 413 -7.72 -19.84 -23.14
N THR A 414 -6.81 -20.38 -23.94
CA THR A 414 -5.67 -21.18 -23.44
C THR A 414 -4.80 -20.37 -22.47
N ALA A 415 -4.93 -19.04 -22.47
CA ALA A 415 -4.31 -18.13 -21.52
C ALA A 415 -5.03 -18.05 -20.15
N THR A 416 -6.31 -18.46 -20.04
CA THR A 416 -6.99 -18.48 -18.73
C THR A 416 -6.45 -19.55 -17.80
N ASP A 417 -5.90 -20.65 -18.34
CA ASP A 417 -5.13 -21.60 -17.54
C ASP A 417 -3.73 -21.04 -17.18
N ALA A 418 -3.20 -20.07 -17.94
CA ALA A 418 -1.90 -19.45 -17.66
C ALA A 418 -1.97 -18.36 -16.57
N GLY A 419 -3.12 -17.71 -16.37
CA GLY A 419 -3.36 -16.74 -15.30
C GLY A 419 -3.42 -17.36 -13.89
N THR A 420 -3.56 -18.69 -13.82
CA THR A 420 -3.55 -19.52 -12.60
C THR A 420 -2.38 -20.50 -12.54
N THR A 421 -1.57 -20.67 -13.60
CA THR A 421 -0.24 -21.26 -13.42
C THR A 421 0.63 -20.25 -12.70
N ASP A 422 0.56 -20.25 -11.37
CA ASP A 422 1.61 -19.73 -10.52
C ASP A 422 2.93 -20.26 -11.10
N ARG A 423 3.67 -19.38 -11.78
CA ARG A 423 4.99 -19.71 -12.28
C ARG A 423 5.75 -20.27 -11.08
N VAL A 424 6.24 -21.51 -11.18
CA VAL A 424 6.95 -22.14 -10.08
C VAL A 424 8.11 -21.24 -9.69
N VAL A 425 7.99 -20.61 -8.52
CA VAL A 425 8.99 -19.66 -8.01
C VAL A 425 10.31 -20.40 -7.94
N SER A 426 11.32 -19.91 -8.65
CA SER A 426 12.63 -20.53 -8.68
C SER A 426 13.41 -20.21 -7.40
N ALA A 427 14.46 -20.98 -7.11
CA ALA A 427 15.37 -20.59 -6.01
C ALA A 427 16.08 -19.26 -6.31
N ALA A 428 16.33 -18.91 -7.59
CA ALA A 428 16.89 -17.61 -7.96
C ALA A 428 15.93 -16.46 -7.61
N ASP A 429 14.63 -16.61 -7.91
CA ASP A 429 13.59 -15.62 -7.61
C ASP A 429 13.55 -15.33 -6.10
N THR A 430 13.47 -16.40 -5.29
CA THR A 430 13.38 -16.31 -3.83
C THR A 430 14.65 -15.69 -3.22
N HIS A 431 15.84 -16.07 -3.68
CA HIS A 431 17.08 -15.49 -3.18
C HIS A 431 17.21 -14.03 -3.58
N THR A 432 16.92 -13.69 -4.83
CA THR A 432 16.95 -12.30 -5.34
C THR A 432 16.02 -11.42 -4.52
N ALA A 433 14.76 -11.83 -4.36
CA ALA A 433 13.78 -11.10 -3.59
C ALA A 433 14.18 -10.95 -2.10
N HIS A 434 14.79 -11.99 -1.51
CA HIS A 434 15.23 -11.93 -0.12
C HIS A 434 16.38 -10.94 0.09
N TRP A 435 17.35 -10.90 -0.84
CA TRP A 435 18.43 -9.92 -0.82
C TRP A 435 17.93 -8.51 -1.11
N ALA A 436 17.00 -8.36 -2.05
CA ALA A 436 16.33 -7.10 -2.33
C ALA A 436 15.55 -6.59 -1.09
N ALA A 437 14.77 -7.43 -0.42
CA ALA A 437 14.08 -7.10 0.82
C ALA A 437 15.03 -6.65 1.93
N ARG A 438 16.21 -7.27 2.01
CA ARG A 438 17.24 -6.92 3.00
C ARG A 438 17.91 -5.58 2.69
N CYS A 439 18.24 -5.31 1.42
CA CYS A 439 19.00 -4.12 1.02
C CYS A 439 18.11 -2.91 0.75
N TRP A 440 16.89 -3.13 0.26
CA TRP A 440 15.96 -2.12 -0.20
C TRP A 440 14.65 -2.08 0.59
N GLY A 441 14.54 -2.84 1.69
CA GLY A 441 13.33 -2.85 2.53
C GLY A 441 13.00 -1.51 3.21
N GLN A 442 13.85 -0.49 3.10
CA GLN A 442 13.55 0.88 3.55
C GLN A 442 13.73 1.87 2.38
N VAL A 443 12.81 2.84 2.27
CA VAL A 443 12.88 3.94 1.29
C VAL A 443 14.26 4.62 1.31
N ASN A 444 14.78 4.91 2.51
CA ASN A 444 16.05 5.62 2.70
C ASN A 444 17.27 4.69 2.76
N ALA A 445 17.13 3.40 2.43
CA ALA A 445 18.26 2.47 2.49
C ALA A 445 19.39 2.92 1.56
N GLN A 446 20.58 3.05 2.13
CA GLN A 446 21.83 3.39 1.45
C GLN A 446 22.63 2.11 1.22
N GLY A 447 23.17 1.91 0.02
CA GLY A 447 23.97 0.73 -0.31
C GLY A 447 23.57 0.08 -1.64
N SER A 448 24.51 -0.67 -2.22
CA SER A 448 24.32 -1.39 -3.48
C SER A 448 23.86 -2.81 -3.19
N LEU A 449 22.75 -3.24 -3.80
CA LEU A 449 22.26 -4.63 -3.71
C LEU A 449 23.31 -5.60 -4.28
N TRP A 450 23.82 -5.29 -5.47
CA TRP A 450 24.82 -6.10 -6.16
C TRP A 450 26.08 -6.31 -5.33
N VAL A 451 26.71 -5.22 -4.87
CA VAL A 451 27.95 -5.29 -4.09
C VAL A 451 27.70 -6.03 -2.77
N THR A 452 26.56 -5.80 -2.13
CA THR A 452 26.20 -6.45 -0.87
C THR A 452 26.06 -7.96 -1.05
N TRP A 453 25.32 -8.39 -2.07
CA TRP A 453 25.15 -9.80 -2.40
C TRP A 453 26.46 -10.45 -2.83
N ARG A 454 27.22 -9.84 -3.76
CA ARG A 454 28.47 -10.40 -4.32
C ARG A 454 29.51 -10.65 -3.24
N ASN A 455 29.69 -9.69 -2.31
CA ASN A 455 30.62 -9.82 -1.20
C ASN A 455 30.21 -10.96 -0.25
N ALA A 456 28.91 -11.14 0.00
CA ALA A 456 28.41 -12.27 0.78
C ALA A 456 28.64 -13.60 0.02
N ALA A 457 28.28 -13.65 -1.26
CA ALA A 457 28.40 -14.81 -2.14
C ALA A 457 29.86 -15.28 -2.34
N SER A 458 30.82 -14.35 -2.30
CA SER A 458 32.26 -14.62 -2.38
C SER A 458 32.85 -15.31 -1.13
N SER A 459 32.04 -15.51 -0.08
CA SER A 459 32.48 -16.20 1.13
C SER A 459 32.27 -17.71 1.07
N THR A 460 33.17 -18.48 1.69
CA THR A 460 32.99 -19.94 1.87
C THR A 460 31.71 -20.25 2.65
N ALA A 461 31.36 -19.39 3.61
CA ALA A 461 30.18 -19.54 4.44
C ALA A 461 28.88 -19.49 3.62
N TYR A 462 28.80 -18.59 2.63
CA TYR A 462 27.64 -18.53 1.72
C TYR A 462 27.53 -19.79 0.87
N SER A 463 28.61 -20.21 0.21
CA SER A 463 28.58 -21.40 -0.66
C SER A 463 28.16 -22.66 0.09
N TRP A 464 28.62 -22.81 1.33
CA TRP A 464 28.19 -23.89 2.22
C TRP A 464 26.70 -23.78 2.56
N ALA A 465 26.23 -22.62 3.01
CA ALA A 465 24.84 -22.42 3.40
C ALA A 465 23.85 -22.53 2.23
N ALA A 466 24.25 -22.10 1.03
CA ALA A 466 23.50 -22.22 -0.22
C ALA A 466 23.54 -23.63 -0.81
N GLY A 467 24.39 -24.53 -0.27
CA GLY A 467 24.54 -25.89 -0.77
C GLY A 467 25.11 -25.99 -2.19
N ASN A 468 25.80 -24.96 -2.68
CA ASN A 468 26.37 -24.93 -4.02
C ASN A 468 27.81 -24.35 -3.97
N PRO A 469 28.84 -25.19 -4.17
CA PRO A 469 30.23 -24.76 -4.07
C PRO A 469 30.69 -23.85 -5.22
N ARG A 470 29.91 -23.75 -6.32
CA ARG A 470 30.23 -22.88 -7.47
C ARG A 470 29.91 -21.40 -7.23
N VAL A 471 29.10 -21.09 -6.21
CA VAL A 471 28.68 -19.70 -5.94
C VAL A 471 29.88 -18.80 -5.69
N ARG A 472 30.78 -19.19 -4.77
CA ARG A 472 31.97 -18.42 -4.43
C ARG A 472 32.88 -18.15 -5.64
N PRO A 473 33.36 -19.17 -6.38
CA PRO A 473 34.27 -18.91 -7.49
C PRO A 473 33.63 -18.04 -8.58
N VAL A 474 32.33 -18.21 -8.87
CA VAL A 474 31.61 -17.36 -9.82
C VAL A 474 31.52 -15.92 -9.29
N ALA A 475 30.99 -15.72 -8.08
CA ALA A 475 30.81 -14.38 -7.50
C ALA A 475 32.13 -13.63 -7.32
N SER A 476 33.23 -14.33 -7.01
CA SER A 476 34.56 -13.73 -6.85
C SER A 476 35.24 -13.33 -8.17
N CYS A 477 34.79 -13.85 -9.31
CA CYS A 477 35.31 -13.48 -10.63
C CYS A 477 34.52 -12.35 -11.30
N LEU A 478 33.34 -12.01 -10.78
CA LEU A 478 32.47 -10.98 -11.36
C LEU A 478 32.87 -9.58 -10.86
N SER A 479 32.68 -8.59 -11.73
CA SER A 479 33.04 -7.19 -11.48
C SER A 479 32.22 -6.55 -10.35
N ASP A 480 32.79 -5.49 -9.77
CA ASP A 480 32.08 -4.62 -8.84
C ASP A 480 30.96 -3.81 -9.49
N ASP A 481 31.09 -3.58 -10.79
CA ASP A 481 30.09 -2.93 -11.62
C ASP A 481 29.03 -3.97 -12.07
N PRO A 482 27.74 -3.79 -11.72
CA PRO A 482 26.68 -4.72 -12.10
C PRO A 482 26.49 -4.81 -13.62
N THR A 483 26.76 -3.74 -14.39
CA THR A 483 26.66 -3.78 -15.86
C THR A 483 27.74 -4.67 -16.44
N GLU A 484 28.98 -4.57 -15.96
CA GLU A 484 30.08 -5.47 -16.38
C GLU A 484 29.83 -6.92 -15.95
N ALA A 485 29.20 -7.13 -14.80
CA ALA A 485 28.78 -8.47 -14.39
C ALA A 485 27.74 -9.06 -15.34
N LEU A 486 26.74 -8.27 -15.78
CA LEU A 486 25.76 -8.69 -16.79
C LEU A 486 26.41 -9.04 -18.13
N VAL A 487 27.40 -8.25 -18.58
CA VAL A 487 28.20 -8.58 -19.77
C VAL A 487 28.87 -9.95 -19.62
N ALA A 488 29.53 -10.19 -18.49
CA ALA A 488 30.22 -11.46 -18.24
C ALA A 488 29.23 -12.65 -18.21
N ILE A 489 28.07 -12.48 -17.58
CA ILE A 489 27.05 -13.53 -17.47
C ILE A 489 26.41 -13.83 -18.83
N ALA A 490 26.05 -12.79 -19.60
CA ALA A 490 25.48 -12.95 -20.94
C ALA A 490 26.44 -13.71 -21.87
N ASN A 491 27.72 -13.30 -21.90
CA ASN A 491 28.75 -13.99 -22.69
C ASN A 491 29.01 -15.41 -22.19
N HIS A 492 28.99 -15.67 -20.88
CA HIS A 492 29.15 -17.02 -20.33
C HIS A 492 28.03 -17.97 -20.78
N HIS A 493 26.81 -17.47 -20.92
CA HIS A 493 25.65 -18.23 -21.39
C HIS A 493 25.52 -18.32 -22.91
N GLY A 494 26.41 -17.66 -23.67
CA GLY A 494 26.28 -17.57 -25.13
C GLY A 494 25.04 -16.78 -25.57
N VAL A 495 24.62 -15.78 -24.78
CA VAL A 495 23.54 -14.87 -25.17
C VAL A 495 24.08 -13.92 -26.23
N ALA A 496 23.48 -13.97 -27.40
CA ALA A 496 23.78 -13.08 -28.51
C ALA A 496 23.29 -11.64 -28.25
N ALA A 497 23.93 -10.65 -28.88
CA ALA A 497 23.62 -9.23 -28.65
C ALA A 497 22.18 -8.84 -29.06
N ASP A 498 21.61 -9.50 -30.06
CA ASP A 498 20.22 -9.36 -30.52
C ASP A 498 19.20 -9.93 -29.52
N HIS A 499 19.55 -11.02 -28.82
CA HIS A 499 18.71 -11.65 -27.81
C HIS A 499 18.84 -11.03 -26.40
N LEU A 500 19.74 -10.07 -26.21
CA LEU A 500 20.05 -9.50 -24.89
C LEU A 500 18.85 -8.82 -24.23
N VAL A 501 18.00 -8.13 -25.01
CA VAL A 501 16.77 -7.52 -24.50
C VAL A 501 15.82 -8.62 -23.97
N SER A 502 15.60 -9.67 -24.75
CA SER A 502 14.73 -10.79 -24.34
C SER A 502 15.28 -11.54 -23.13
N PHE A 503 16.60 -11.68 -23.03
CA PHE A 503 17.26 -12.24 -21.85
C PHE A 503 16.99 -11.38 -20.61
N LEU A 504 17.29 -10.08 -20.65
CA LEU A 504 17.09 -9.19 -19.50
C LEU A 504 15.61 -9.01 -19.14
N THR A 505 14.71 -9.02 -20.11
CA THR A 505 13.25 -9.01 -19.87
C THR A 505 12.80 -10.27 -19.14
N GLU A 506 13.35 -11.46 -19.44
CA GLU A 506 13.02 -12.69 -18.68
C GLU A 506 13.50 -12.60 -17.22
N GLN A 507 14.67 -12.02 -16.99
CA GLN A 507 15.17 -11.78 -15.64
C GLN A 507 14.28 -10.78 -14.88
N ALA A 508 13.81 -9.72 -15.55
CA ALA A 508 12.90 -8.72 -14.97
C ALA A 508 11.50 -9.29 -14.69
N ARG A 509 10.94 -10.04 -15.63
CA ARG A 509 9.67 -10.77 -15.55
C ARG A 509 9.64 -11.78 -14.40
N SER A 510 10.80 -12.24 -13.94
CA SER A 510 10.90 -13.15 -12.80
C SER A 510 10.60 -12.48 -11.46
N VAL A 511 10.81 -11.16 -11.38
CA VAL A 511 10.60 -10.34 -10.18
C VAL A 511 10.07 -8.95 -10.57
N PRO A 512 8.90 -8.85 -11.24
CA PRO A 512 8.38 -7.60 -11.82
C PRO A 512 8.15 -6.49 -10.79
N GLY A 513 7.77 -6.83 -9.56
CA GLY A 513 7.59 -5.88 -8.47
C GLY A 513 8.88 -5.33 -7.89
N TRP A 514 9.90 -6.17 -7.69
CA TRP A 514 11.25 -5.67 -7.37
C TRP A 514 11.84 -4.87 -8.53
N THR A 515 11.54 -5.23 -9.78
CA THR A 515 11.92 -4.47 -10.97
C THR A 515 11.26 -3.09 -10.95
N ALA A 516 9.94 -3.01 -10.71
CA ALA A 516 9.22 -1.75 -10.55
C ALA A 516 9.74 -0.91 -9.37
N HIS A 517 10.17 -1.54 -8.29
CA HIS A 517 10.82 -0.85 -7.17
C HIS A 517 12.20 -0.32 -7.55
N ALA A 518 13.03 -1.09 -8.28
CA ALA A 518 14.32 -0.63 -8.78
C ALA A 518 14.16 0.57 -9.72
N ARG A 519 13.12 0.57 -10.57
CA ARG A 519 12.75 1.71 -11.42
C ARG A 519 12.38 2.96 -10.62
N TRP A 520 11.61 2.79 -9.53
CA TRP A 520 11.34 3.90 -8.61
C TRP A 520 12.63 4.43 -7.96
N ARG A 521 13.56 3.56 -7.56
CA ARG A 521 14.85 3.97 -7.00
C ARG A 521 15.72 4.72 -8.00
N ASP A 522 15.78 4.28 -9.26
CA ASP A 522 16.53 4.99 -10.32
C ASP A 522 15.96 6.38 -10.60
N ARG A 523 14.64 6.55 -10.43
CA ARG A 523 13.97 7.85 -10.60
C ARG A 523 14.18 8.78 -9.39
N GLU A 524 14.01 8.28 -8.18
CA GLU A 524 13.83 9.10 -6.97
C GLU A 524 15.01 9.06 -5.98
N ALA A 525 15.86 8.04 -6.01
CA ALA A 525 16.97 7.92 -5.05
C ALA A 525 18.21 8.73 -5.51
N PRO A 526 18.91 9.41 -4.60
CA PRO A 526 20.18 10.05 -4.92
C PRO A 526 21.17 9.02 -5.49
N HIS A 527 21.73 9.31 -6.67
CA HIS A 527 22.77 8.50 -7.30
C HIS A 527 24.08 8.72 -6.51
N ALA A 528 24.22 8.10 -5.34
CA ALA A 528 25.39 8.24 -4.47
C ALA A 528 26.65 7.68 -5.15
N GLY A 529 27.28 8.47 -6.02
CA GLY A 529 28.50 8.11 -6.76
C GLY A 529 28.34 6.99 -7.78
N ARG A 530 27.11 6.69 -8.24
CA ARG A 530 26.83 5.61 -9.21
C ARG A 530 26.79 6.16 -10.63
N SER A 531 27.48 5.49 -11.55
CA SER A 531 27.50 5.84 -12.98
C SER A 531 26.42 5.05 -13.72
N GLY A 532 25.56 5.73 -14.51
CA GLY A 532 24.51 5.12 -15.33
C GLY A 532 23.08 5.47 -14.90
N SER A 533 22.17 5.65 -15.87
CA SER A 533 20.76 6.04 -15.69
C SER A 533 19.87 4.97 -15.03
N HIS A 534 20.34 3.71 -15.00
CA HIS A 534 19.57 2.54 -14.55
C HIS A 534 20.36 1.64 -13.59
N ALA A 535 21.09 2.27 -12.65
CA ALA A 535 22.01 1.57 -11.76
C ALA A 535 21.33 0.52 -10.88
N HIS A 536 20.16 0.81 -10.28
CA HIS A 536 19.46 -0.14 -9.42
C HIS A 536 18.81 -1.27 -10.21
N LEU A 537 18.29 -0.98 -11.41
CA LEU A 537 17.81 -2.04 -12.29
C LEU A 537 18.93 -3.01 -12.66
N ALA A 538 20.10 -2.49 -13.05
CA ALA A 538 21.28 -3.31 -13.31
C ALA A 538 21.67 -4.16 -12.09
N GLU A 539 21.65 -3.60 -10.87
CA GLU A 539 21.95 -4.35 -9.64
C GLU A 539 20.99 -5.53 -9.42
N LEU A 540 19.69 -5.33 -9.60
CA LEU A 540 18.68 -6.38 -9.44
C LEU A 540 18.89 -7.50 -10.48
N LEU A 541 19.00 -7.12 -11.75
CA LEU A 541 19.14 -8.07 -12.85
C LEU A 541 20.47 -8.82 -12.77
N ALA A 542 21.56 -8.19 -12.34
CA ALA A 542 22.83 -8.85 -12.13
C ALA A 542 22.76 -9.94 -11.06
N VAL A 543 22.11 -9.66 -9.91
CA VAL A 543 21.89 -10.66 -8.86
C VAL A 543 21.06 -11.82 -9.40
N HIS A 544 19.94 -11.52 -10.04
CA HIS A 544 19.04 -12.56 -10.56
C HIS A 544 19.70 -13.41 -11.65
N ALA A 545 20.30 -12.78 -12.65
CA ALA A 545 20.99 -13.46 -13.76
C ALA A 545 22.13 -14.34 -13.25
N THR A 546 22.88 -13.90 -12.24
CA THR A 546 23.95 -14.74 -11.65
C THR A 546 23.38 -15.95 -10.93
N LEU A 547 22.29 -15.78 -10.17
CA LEU A 547 21.64 -16.88 -9.45
C LEU A 547 20.98 -17.88 -10.42
N ASP A 548 20.33 -17.39 -11.47
CA ASP A 548 19.76 -18.24 -12.53
C ASP A 548 20.88 -19.01 -13.25
N ALA A 549 21.99 -18.36 -13.59
CA ALA A 549 23.18 -18.98 -14.18
C ALA A 549 23.76 -20.15 -13.35
N LEU A 550 23.66 -20.06 -12.03
CA LEU A 550 24.15 -21.08 -11.10
C LEU A 550 23.24 -22.32 -11.02
N ILE A 551 21.97 -22.17 -11.39
CA ILE A 551 20.93 -23.21 -11.30
C ILE A 551 20.62 -23.83 -12.67
N SER A 552 20.54 -23.00 -13.72
CA SER A 552 20.11 -23.32 -15.08
C SER A 552 21.30 -23.65 -15.99
N LYS A 553 21.17 -24.67 -16.85
CA LYS A 553 22.24 -25.06 -17.81
C LYS A 553 22.27 -24.22 -19.10
N ALA A 554 21.14 -23.60 -19.46
CA ALA A 554 20.99 -22.77 -20.66
C ALA A 554 20.38 -21.42 -20.26
N PRO A 555 20.67 -20.32 -21.00
CA PRO A 555 20.02 -19.05 -20.75
C PRO A 555 18.51 -19.16 -20.96
N ARG A 556 17.74 -18.60 -20.04
CA ARG A 556 16.31 -18.38 -20.25
C ARG A 556 16.15 -17.11 -21.07
N VAL A 557 15.70 -17.28 -22.31
CA VAL A 557 15.39 -16.20 -23.24
C VAL A 557 13.92 -16.33 -23.60
N ILE A 558 13.17 -15.23 -23.56
CA ILE A 558 11.82 -15.20 -24.11
C ILE A 558 11.95 -15.53 -25.60
N ARG A 559 11.39 -16.67 -26.04
CA ARG A 559 11.32 -16.97 -27.47
C ARG A 559 10.49 -15.87 -28.11
N THR A 560 11.12 -15.07 -28.95
CA THR A 560 10.47 -14.00 -29.73
C THR A 560 9.65 -14.54 -30.89
N ASP A 561 9.45 -15.86 -30.95
CA ASP A 561 8.38 -16.53 -31.70
C ASP A 561 7.00 -16.15 -31.12
N ILE A 562 6.76 -14.86 -30.80
CA ILE A 562 5.42 -14.31 -30.80
C ILE A 562 5.05 -14.39 -32.28
N PRO A 563 4.06 -15.21 -32.69
CA PRO A 563 3.63 -15.20 -34.07
C PRO A 563 3.35 -13.74 -34.42
N GLU A 564 4.02 -13.21 -35.45
CA GLU A 564 3.58 -11.96 -36.06
C GLU A 564 2.09 -12.14 -36.26
N ALA A 565 1.29 -11.36 -35.52
CA ALA A 565 -0.15 -11.48 -35.61
C ALA A 565 -0.48 -11.22 -37.07
N THR A 566 -0.85 -12.27 -37.78
CA THR A 566 -1.20 -12.16 -39.18
C THR A 566 -2.42 -11.24 -39.27
N ALA A 567 -2.61 -10.60 -40.42
CA ALA A 567 -3.83 -9.81 -40.64
C ALA A 567 -5.12 -10.65 -40.37
N GLU A 568 -5.04 -11.98 -40.47
CA GLU A 568 -6.10 -12.92 -40.08
C GLU A 568 -6.25 -13.13 -38.56
N ASP A 569 -5.16 -13.23 -37.78
CA ASP A 569 -5.21 -13.31 -36.31
C ASP A 569 -5.86 -12.06 -35.68
N PHE A 570 -5.67 -10.92 -36.33
CA PHE A 570 -6.29 -9.66 -35.95
C PHE A 570 -7.82 -9.73 -36.09
N LEU A 571 -8.35 -10.41 -37.11
CA LEU A 571 -9.78 -10.53 -37.40
C LEU A 571 -10.49 -11.66 -36.62
N LEU A 572 -9.79 -12.69 -36.16
CA LEU A 572 -10.40 -13.93 -35.64
C LEU A 572 -10.45 -14.08 -34.11
N GLY A 573 -9.70 -13.29 -33.32
CA GLY A 573 -9.69 -13.43 -31.85
C GLY A 573 -9.37 -12.16 -31.03
N ARG A 574 -8.29 -11.45 -31.33
CA ARG A 574 -7.84 -10.29 -30.52
C ARG A 574 -8.70 -9.04 -30.73
N SER A 575 -9.12 -8.75 -31.97
CA SER A 575 -10.11 -7.69 -32.23
C SER A 575 -11.48 -7.98 -31.62
N ARG A 576 -11.81 -9.24 -31.28
CA ARG A 576 -13.10 -9.56 -30.66
C ARG A 576 -13.14 -9.07 -29.22
N ARG A 577 -12.10 -9.36 -28.43
CA ARG A 577 -12.03 -8.90 -27.03
C ARG A 577 -11.93 -7.38 -26.94
N SER A 578 -11.25 -6.71 -27.87
CA SER A 578 -11.24 -5.24 -27.88
C SER A 578 -12.61 -4.63 -28.22
N LEU A 579 -13.38 -5.24 -29.12
CA LEU A 579 -14.77 -4.83 -29.39
C LEU A 579 -15.69 -5.05 -28.19
N TRP A 580 -15.60 -6.21 -27.53
CA TRP A 580 -16.33 -6.48 -26.29
C TRP A 580 -15.97 -5.50 -25.17
N GLN A 581 -14.68 -5.21 -25.00
CA GLN A 581 -14.18 -4.23 -24.05
C GLN A 581 -14.74 -2.84 -24.35
N ARG A 582 -14.75 -2.42 -25.61
CA ARG A 582 -15.31 -1.14 -26.02
C ARG A 582 -16.83 -1.06 -25.78
N ALA A 583 -17.56 -2.15 -26.03
CA ALA A 583 -18.99 -2.21 -25.72
C ALA A 583 -19.28 -2.12 -24.21
N LEU A 584 -18.43 -2.70 -23.36
CA LEU A 584 -18.50 -2.51 -21.90
C LEU A 584 -18.27 -1.03 -21.53
N GLU A 585 -17.25 -0.40 -22.09
CA GLU A 585 -16.95 1.02 -21.85
C GLU A 585 -18.14 1.91 -22.24
N ILE A 586 -18.68 1.71 -23.44
CA ILE A 586 -19.87 2.44 -23.94
C ILE A 586 -21.07 2.23 -23.01
N SER A 587 -21.34 1.00 -22.57
CA SER A 587 -22.46 0.70 -21.67
C SER A 587 -22.42 1.49 -20.36
N ILE A 588 -21.22 1.83 -19.88
CA ILE A 588 -21.00 2.58 -18.64
C ILE A 588 -21.09 4.08 -18.87
N THR A 589 -20.51 4.59 -19.97
CA THR A 589 -20.31 6.04 -20.16
C THR A 589 -21.45 6.70 -20.94
N GLN A 590 -22.10 5.98 -21.85
CA GLN A 590 -23.12 6.53 -22.73
C GLN A 590 -24.29 7.18 -21.96
N PRO A 591 -24.88 6.57 -20.92
CA PRO A 591 -26.00 7.20 -20.20
C PRO A 591 -25.62 8.55 -19.56
N VAL A 592 -24.39 8.66 -19.07
CA VAL A 592 -23.89 9.90 -18.44
C VAL A 592 -23.58 10.96 -19.48
N ILE A 593 -22.94 10.59 -20.60
CA ILE A 593 -22.62 11.54 -21.66
C ILE A 593 -23.90 12.08 -22.30
N THR A 594 -24.89 11.23 -22.57
CA THR A 594 -26.22 11.67 -23.02
C THR A 594 -26.84 12.65 -22.04
N GLY A 595 -26.83 12.35 -20.74
CA GLY A 595 -27.35 13.27 -19.71
C GLY A 595 -26.63 14.62 -19.67
N VAL A 596 -25.31 14.65 -19.85
CA VAL A 596 -24.51 15.88 -19.94
C VAL A 596 -24.87 16.69 -21.19
N VAL A 597 -25.03 16.02 -22.34
CA VAL A 597 -25.44 16.64 -23.61
C VAL A 597 -26.85 17.20 -23.52
N ASP A 598 -27.78 16.47 -22.90
CA ASP A 598 -29.15 16.93 -22.67
C ASP A 598 -29.17 18.16 -21.76
N ALA A 599 -28.38 18.17 -20.68
CA ALA A 599 -28.22 19.34 -19.82
C ALA A 599 -27.67 20.55 -20.60
N ALA A 600 -26.68 20.33 -21.46
CA ALA A 600 -26.11 21.36 -22.31
C ALA A 600 -27.13 21.95 -23.30
N HIS A 601 -27.93 21.11 -23.96
CA HIS A 601 -28.97 21.56 -24.89
C HIS A 601 -30.10 22.33 -24.18
N ASN A 602 -30.43 21.95 -22.95
CA ASN A 602 -31.48 22.59 -22.14
C ASN A 602 -31.03 23.92 -21.48
N GLY A 603 -29.87 24.47 -21.86
CA GLY A 603 -29.42 25.79 -21.44
C GLY A 603 -28.66 25.85 -20.11
N ALA A 604 -28.04 24.75 -19.67
CA ALA A 604 -27.00 24.80 -18.64
C ALA A 604 -25.67 25.21 -19.31
N PRO A 605 -25.15 26.44 -19.08
CA PRO A 605 -25.10 27.13 -17.79
C PRO A 605 -25.81 28.50 -17.82
N SER A 606 -26.92 28.65 -17.08
CA SER A 606 -27.51 29.97 -16.88
C SER A 606 -26.82 30.70 -15.72
N THR A 607 -26.39 31.93 -15.95
CA THR A 607 -26.01 32.90 -14.90
C THR A 607 -27.11 33.06 -13.82
N ALA A 608 -28.35 32.63 -14.08
CA ALA A 608 -29.45 32.66 -13.12
C ALA A 608 -29.26 31.69 -11.93
N THR A 609 -28.59 30.54 -12.10
CA THR A 609 -28.32 29.61 -10.97
C THR A 609 -27.27 30.19 -10.02
N LYS A 610 -26.29 30.93 -10.57
CA LYS A 610 -25.32 31.73 -9.81
C LYS A 610 -25.97 32.85 -8.99
N GLN A 611 -27.25 33.16 -9.14
CA GLN A 611 -27.92 34.25 -8.40
C GLN A 611 -28.65 33.78 -7.13
N GLN A 612 -28.84 32.47 -6.90
CA GLN A 612 -29.46 32.01 -5.66
C GLN A 612 -28.46 32.04 -4.49
N PRO A 613 -28.84 32.58 -3.32
CA PRO A 613 -27.96 32.65 -2.17
C PRO A 613 -27.70 31.25 -1.61
N ALA A 614 -26.48 30.75 -1.79
CA ALA A 614 -26.03 29.49 -1.19
C ALA A 614 -25.70 29.68 0.30
N ARG A 615 -25.95 28.64 1.12
CA ARG A 615 -25.60 28.65 2.54
C ARG A 615 -24.10 28.48 2.78
N ALA A 616 -23.43 27.73 1.90
CA ALA A 616 -21.97 27.59 1.90
C ALA A 616 -21.46 27.21 0.50
N ASP A 617 -20.24 27.63 0.18
CA ASP A 617 -19.45 27.20 -0.97
C ASP A 617 -18.48 26.11 -0.54
N VAL A 618 -18.73 24.87 -0.96
CA VAL A 618 -17.97 23.69 -0.52
C VAL A 618 -17.05 23.23 -1.65
N ILE A 619 -15.75 23.50 -1.51
CA ILE A 619 -14.71 23.05 -2.43
C ILE A 619 -14.26 21.66 -1.96
N THR A 620 -14.52 20.64 -2.77
CA THR A 620 -14.19 19.24 -2.48
C THR A 620 -13.10 18.72 -3.40
N CYS A 621 -12.42 17.66 -3.00
CA CYS A 621 -11.55 16.91 -3.91
C CYS A 621 -12.37 16.35 -5.10
N ILE A 622 -11.77 16.25 -6.29
CA ILE A 622 -12.35 15.59 -7.47
C ILE A 622 -12.62 14.08 -7.29
N ASP A 623 -12.33 13.50 -6.13
CA ASP A 623 -12.46 12.07 -5.81
C ASP A 623 -13.88 11.53 -6.09
N VAL A 624 -13.98 10.35 -6.71
CA VAL A 624 -15.27 9.74 -7.06
C VAL A 624 -16.16 9.45 -5.83
N ARG A 625 -15.55 9.30 -4.65
CA ARG A 625 -16.26 9.09 -3.38
C ARG A 625 -16.88 10.38 -2.85
N SER A 626 -16.35 11.54 -3.24
CA SER A 626 -16.90 12.84 -2.83
C SER A 626 -18.14 13.23 -3.66
N GLU A 627 -18.39 12.60 -4.80
CA GLU A 627 -19.57 12.84 -5.65
C GLU A 627 -20.90 12.73 -4.88
N ARG A 628 -21.09 11.64 -4.13
CA ARG A 628 -22.30 11.43 -3.31
C ARG A 628 -22.46 12.44 -2.19
N LEU A 629 -21.33 12.83 -1.57
CA LEU A 629 -21.32 13.87 -0.53
C LEU A 629 -21.75 15.21 -1.12
N ARG A 630 -21.28 15.56 -2.32
CA ARG A 630 -21.67 16.80 -3.02
C ARG A 630 -23.17 16.84 -3.26
N ARG A 631 -23.76 15.80 -3.86
CA ARG A 631 -25.22 15.70 -4.05
C ARG A 631 -25.99 15.85 -2.74
N ALA A 632 -25.51 15.20 -1.68
CA ALA A 632 -26.17 15.24 -0.37
C ALA A 632 -26.07 16.62 0.30
N LEU A 633 -25.03 17.41 0.05
CA LEU A 633 -24.90 18.78 0.54
C LEU A 633 -25.70 19.78 -0.32
N GLU A 634 -25.73 19.59 -1.64
CA GLU A 634 -26.51 20.41 -2.57
C GLU A 634 -28.01 20.38 -2.26
N ALA A 635 -28.54 19.20 -1.93
CA ALA A 635 -29.91 19.02 -1.48
C ALA A 635 -30.28 19.82 -0.20
N ARG A 636 -29.32 20.49 0.43
CA ARG A 636 -29.45 21.27 1.67
C ARG A 636 -29.17 22.76 1.47
N GLY A 637 -29.03 23.19 0.21
CA GLY A 637 -28.79 24.58 -0.18
C GLY A 637 -27.32 25.00 -0.14
N HIS A 638 -26.38 24.06 -0.23
CA HIS A 638 -24.95 24.34 -0.41
C HIS A 638 -24.58 24.28 -1.90
N ARG A 639 -23.60 25.08 -2.32
CA ARG A 639 -23.02 25.01 -3.67
C ARG A 639 -21.70 24.26 -3.59
N THR A 640 -21.43 23.35 -4.53
CA THR A 640 -20.21 22.51 -4.48
C THR A 640 -19.33 22.66 -5.70
N PHE A 641 -18.03 22.66 -5.45
CA PHE A 641 -16.99 22.73 -6.46
C PHE A 641 -16.06 21.54 -6.35
N GLY A 642 -15.57 21.05 -7.48
CA GLY A 642 -14.57 19.99 -7.53
C GLY A 642 -13.22 20.54 -7.93
N PHE A 643 -12.19 20.30 -7.11
CA PHE A 643 -10.80 20.67 -7.42
C PHE A 643 -9.85 19.54 -7.02
N ALA A 644 -8.69 19.43 -7.66
CA ALA A 644 -7.71 18.41 -7.27
C ALA A 644 -7.31 18.64 -5.80
N GLY A 645 -7.24 17.57 -4.98
CA GLY A 645 -7.16 17.69 -3.51
C GLY A 645 -5.96 18.42 -2.92
N PHE A 646 -4.94 18.73 -3.73
CA PHE A 646 -3.84 19.62 -3.32
C PHE A 646 -4.21 21.11 -3.40
N PHE A 647 -5.35 21.44 -4.00
CA PHE A 647 -5.95 22.78 -4.16
C PHE A 647 -5.01 23.83 -4.74
N GLY A 648 -4.17 23.46 -5.72
CA GLY A 648 -3.15 24.33 -6.29
C GLY A 648 -1.89 24.47 -5.42
N ALA A 649 -1.94 24.06 -4.15
CA ALA A 649 -0.84 24.16 -3.21
C ALA A 649 0.10 22.96 -3.34
N ALA A 650 1.16 23.09 -4.14
CA ALA A 650 2.19 22.06 -4.24
C ALA A 650 3.16 22.11 -3.03
N LEU A 651 2.82 21.39 -1.96
CA LEU A 651 3.49 21.54 -0.67
C LEU A 651 4.48 20.40 -0.37
N ARG A 652 5.61 20.73 0.25
CA ARG A 652 6.43 19.80 1.03
C ARG A 652 6.16 20.03 2.51
N TYR A 653 5.53 19.07 3.16
CA TYR A 653 5.17 19.16 4.58
C TYR A 653 6.21 18.47 5.46
N HIS A 654 6.76 19.23 6.41
CA HIS A 654 7.66 18.74 7.46
C HIS A 654 6.89 18.59 8.78
N ALA A 655 6.55 17.36 9.12
CA ALA A 655 6.02 17.03 10.44
C ALA A 655 7.12 17.13 11.52
N SER A 656 8.38 16.89 11.13
CA SER A 656 9.59 17.11 11.91
C SER A 656 10.77 17.35 10.95
N PRO A 657 11.96 17.84 11.39
CA PRO A 657 13.06 18.20 10.50
C PRO A 657 13.43 17.12 9.47
N ASP A 658 13.47 15.85 9.90
CA ASP A 658 13.84 14.71 9.07
C ASP A 658 12.63 13.92 8.54
N LEU A 659 11.40 14.37 8.81
CA LEU A 659 10.18 13.81 8.25
C LEU A 659 9.49 14.79 7.32
N ALA A 660 9.83 14.70 6.04
CA ALA A 660 9.17 15.40 4.96
C ALA A 660 8.24 14.45 4.17
N THR A 661 7.10 14.97 3.73
CA THR A 661 6.22 14.33 2.76
C THR A 661 5.77 15.35 1.73
N ASN A 662 5.79 14.96 0.45
CA ASN A 662 5.24 15.78 -0.63
C ASN A 662 3.70 15.63 -0.60
N GLN A 663 2.99 16.74 -0.52
CA GLN A 663 1.52 16.87 -0.47
C GLN A 663 1.01 17.41 -1.81
N CYS A 664 1.38 16.73 -2.89
CA CYS A 664 1.08 17.08 -4.27
C CYS A 664 1.18 15.85 -5.18
N PRO A 665 0.65 15.91 -6.43
CA PRO A 665 0.77 14.81 -7.38
C PRO A 665 2.25 14.54 -7.70
N VAL A 666 2.60 13.29 -7.98
CA VAL A 666 3.99 12.89 -8.26
C VAL A 666 4.57 13.53 -9.53
N LEU A 667 3.68 14.01 -10.41
CA LEU A 667 4.05 14.76 -11.62
C LEU A 667 4.47 16.20 -11.32
N ILE A 668 4.17 16.71 -10.12
CA ILE A 668 4.40 18.11 -9.72
C ILE A 668 5.46 18.14 -8.61
N GLN A 669 6.48 18.97 -8.79
CA GLN A 669 7.46 19.23 -7.73
C GLN A 669 6.87 20.22 -6.71
N PRO A 670 7.09 20.00 -5.40
CA PRO A 670 6.62 20.92 -4.38
C PRO A 670 7.35 22.27 -4.52
N THR A 671 6.58 23.36 -4.52
CA THR A 671 7.09 24.74 -4.62
C THR A 671 7.28 25.39 -3.25
N THR A 672 6.51 24.95 -2.26
CA THR A 672 6.47 25.56 -0.93
C THR A 672 6.73 24.54 0.17
N THR A 673 7.49 24.94 1.18
CA THR A 673 7.69 24.14 2.39
C THR A 673 6.79 24.60 3.53
N VAL A 674 6.10 23.67 4.19
CA VAL A 674 5.26 23.90 5.35
C VAL A 674 5.78 23.08 6.52
N THR A 675 5.98 23.72 7.67
CA THR A 675 6.51 23.05 8.87
C THR A 675 5.49 23.10 9.99
N ALA A 676 5.20 21.95 10.61
CA ALA A 676 4.32 21.88 11.78
C ALA A 676 4.87 22.75 12.93
N ARG A 677 4.03 23.54 13.62
CA ARG A 677 4.45 24.17 14.88
C ARG A 677 4.64 23.06 15.93
N ARG A 678 5.73 23.13 16.70
CA ARG A 678 6.01 22.15 17.78
C ARG A 678 4.98 22.27 18.90
N GLY A 679 3.88 21.52 18.81
CA GLY A 679 2.91 21.32 19.88
C GLY A 679 3.25 20.12 20.75
N ALA A 680 3.24 20.30 22.07
CA ALA A 680 3.69 19.34 23.07
C ALA A 680 2.81 18.08 23.20
N SER A 681 3.07 17.00 22.44
CA SER A 681 2.59 15.66 22.78
C SER A 681 3.62 14.88 23.63
N LEU A 682 3.95 15.43 24.80
CA LEU A 682 5.13 15.06 25.59
C LEU A 682 5.06 13.72 26.37
N TRP A 683 3.93 13.01 26.35
CA TRP A 683 3.75 11.74 27.10
C TRP A 683 3.77 10.48 26.22
N ARG A 684 3.67 10.63 24.89
CA ARG A 684 3.17 9.55 24.01
C ARG A 684 4.25 8.85 23.19
N HIS A 685 5.25 9.59 22.75
CA HIS A 685 6.40 9.04 22.03
C HIS A 685 7.30 8.09 22.84
N PRO A 686 7.54 8.25 24.16
CA PRO A 686 8.46 7.35 24.86
C PRO A 686 7.92 5.93 25.04
N LEU A 687 6.63 5.70 25.30
CA LEU A 687 6.06 4.34 25.47
C LEU A 687 6.03 3.55 24.15
N THR A 688 5.66 4.20 23.05
CA THR A 688 5.65 3.60 21.70
C THR A 688 7.07 3.41 21.12
N ARG A 689 8.00 4.34 21.37
CA ARG A 689 9.43 4.16 21.07
C ARG A 689 10.07 3.07 21.93
N SER A 690 9.75 3.03 23.22
CA SER A 690 10.26 2.04 24.15
C SER A 690 9.81 0.65 23.70
N THR A 691 8.53 0.38 23.46
CA THR A 691 8.07 -0.96 23.03
C THR A 691 8.75 -1.46 21.74
N GLY A 692 8.96 -0.59 20.75
CA GLY A 692 9.69 -0.94 19.51
C GLY A 692 11.19 -1.18 19.71
N ALA A 693 11.86 -0.36 20.53
CA ALA A 693 13.27 -0.50 20.85
C ALA A 693 13.53 -1.66 21.85
N LEU A 694 12.62 -1.92 22.79
CA LEU A 694 12.61 -3.10 23.68
C LEU A 694 12.49 -4.39 22.86
N ASN A 695 11.70 -4.41 21.77
CA ASN A 695 11.63 -5.55 20.85
C ASN A 695 12.95 -5.81 20.09
N SER A 696 13.77 -4.78 19.91
CA SER A 696 15.09 -4.89 19.28
C SER A 696 16.21 -5.24 20.27
N ALA A 697 15.97 -5.09 21.57
CA ALA A 697 16.89 -5.50 22.61
C ALA A 697 16.82 -7.04 22.76
N PRO A 698 17.97 -7.73 22.90
CA PRO A 698 18.03 -9.19 22.87
C PRO A 698 17.57 -9.90 24.15
N VAL A 699 17.57 -9.21 25.30
CA VAL A 699 17.28 -9.78 26.64
C VAL A 699 15.87 -9.40 27.14
N THR A 700 15.33 -8.32 26.62
CA THR A 700 14.08 -7.65 27.02
C THR A 700 12.74 -8.26 26.50
N PRO A 701 12.70 -9.05 25.41
CA PRO A 701 11.44 -9.59 24.87
C PRO A 701 10.70 -10.56 25.80
N LEU A 702 11.37 -11.14 26.80
CA LEU A 702 10.77 -12.13 27.71
C LEU A 702 9.78 -11.46 28.68
N VAL A 703 10.23 -10.45 29.42
CA VAL A 703 9.39 -9.70 30.37
C VAL A 703 8.37 -8.84 29.64
N LEU A 704 8.68 -8.35 28.43
CA LEU A 704 7.70 -7.62 27.63
C LEU A 704 6.56 -8.52 27.11
N ALA A 705 6.85 -9.78 26.75
CA ALA A 705 5.82 -10.72 26.34
C ALA A 705 4.95 -11.16 27.53
N GLU A 706 5.55 -11.40 28.70
CA GLU A 706 4.86 -11.84 29.91
C GLU A 706 4.08 -10.70 30.60
N ALA A 707 4.70 -9.55 30.85
CA ALA A 707 4.06 -8.40 31.51
C ALA A 707 3.21 -7.57 30.54
N GLY A 708 3.64 -7.44 29.28
CA GLY A 708 2.88 -6.72 28.24
C GLY A 708 1.77 -7.54 27.62
N GLY A 709 1.79 -8.87 27.78
CA GLY A 709 0.80 -9.79 27.22
C GLY A 709 -0.62 -9.49 27.68
N LEU A 710 -0.86 -9.29 28.98
CA LEU A 710 -2.19 -8.96 29.49
C LEU A 710 -2.72 -7.62 28.96
N VAL A 711 -1.86 -6.60 28.91
CA VAL A 711 -2.21 -5.29 28.34
C VAL A 711 -2.51 -5.41 26.85
N ALA A 712 -1.71 -6.17 26.11
CA ALA A 712 -1.94 -6.47 24.69
C ALA A 712 -3.24 -7.25 24.48
N GLY A 713 -3.57 -8.19 25.37
CA GLY A 713 -4.82 -8.96 25.37
C GLY A 713 -6.04 -8.06 25.59
N VAL A 714 -5.99 -7.17 26.58
CA VAL A 714 -7.06 -6.17 26.81
C VAL A 714 -7.18 -5.24 25.62
N ALA A 715 -6.06 -4.72 25.09
CA ALA A 715 -6.07 -3.87 23.91
C ALA A 715 -6.65 -4.59 22.68
N ALA A 716 -6.28 -5.86 22.47
CA ALA A 716 -6.81 -6.69 21.39
C ALA A 716 -8.32 -6.91 21.54
N LEU A 717 -8.77 -7.22 22.75
CA LEU A 717 -10.18 -7.42 23.07
C LEU A 717 -10.97 -6.12 22.84
N MET A 718 -10.48 -4.99 23.34
CA MET A 718 -11.12 -3.69 23.15
C MET A 718 -11.15 -3.27 21.68
N GLN A 719 -10.08 -3.51 20.94
CA GLN A 719 -10.02 -3.25 19.50
C GLN A 719 -10.94 -4.18 18.70
N THR A 720 -11.20 -5.40 19.17
CA THR A 720 -12.08 -6.35 18.50
C THR A 720 -13.56 -6.10 18.84
N VAL A 721 -13.88 -5.84 20.10
CA VAL A 721 -15.27 -5.68 20.57
C VAL A 721 -15.79 -4.25 20.35
N LEU A 722 -14.93 -3.24 20.52
CA LEU A 722 -15.28 -1.83 20.43
C LEU A 722 -14.32 -1.06 19.49
N PRO A 723 -14.11 -1.51 18.23
CA PRO A 723 -13.06 -1.00 17.34
C PRO A 723 -13.07 0.52 17.17
N HIS A 724 -14.24 1.10 16.85
CA HIS A 724 -14.36 2.54 16.66
C HIS A 724 -14.12 3.32 17.95
N ARG A 725 -14.73 2.91 19.08
CA ARG A 725 -14.54 3.60 20.37
C ARG A 725 -13.10 3.51 20.85
N TRP A 726 -12.49 2.33 20.69
CA TRP A 726 -11.07 2.13 20.96
C TRP A 726 -10.21 3.03 20.08
N LYS A 727 -10.53 3.16 18.79
CA LYS A 727 -9.83 4.06 17.87
C LYS A 727 -9.99 5.52 18.26
N VAL A 728 -11.20 6.00 18.54
CA VAL A 728 -11.45 7.39 18.98
C VAL A 728 -10.76 7.68 20.32
N ALA A 729 -10.85 6.75 21.27
CA ALA A 729 -10.11 6.84 22.51
C ALA A 729 -8.61 6.90 22.20
N ASN A 730 -8.05 5.97 21.44
CA ASN A 730 -6.63 5.98 21.12
C ASN A 730 -6.23 7.20 20.26
N SER A 731 -7.11 7.76 19.45
CA SER A 731 -6.83 8.93 18.60
C SER A 731 -6.81 10.24 19.38
N ALA A 732 -7.70 10.40 20.36
CA ALA A 732 -7.58 11.45 21.39
C ALA A 732 -6.24 11.33 22.15
N TRP A 733 -5.68 10.12 22.20
CA TRP A 733 -4.38 9.80 22.77
C TRP A 733 -3.22 9.85 21.75
N THR A 734 -3.47 10.16 20.46
CA THR A 734 -2.44 10.34 19.42
C THR A 734 -2.48 11.69 18.70
N VAL A 735 -3.42 12.60 19.02
CA VAL A 735 -3.51 13.93 18.37
C VAL A 735 -2.13 14.60 18.33
N THR A 736 -1.53 14.61 17.14
CA THR A 736 -0.52 15.59 16.76
C THR A 736 -1.25 16.91 16.74
N ASN A 737 -0.84 17.81 17.62
CA ASN A 737 -1.47 19.10 17.68
C ASN A 737 -1.30 19.79 16.31
N THR A 738 -2.39 19.96 15.57
CA THR A 738 -2.46 20.73 14.33
C THR A 738 -2.70 22.22 14.60
N ASP A 739 -2.49 22.70 15.85
CA ASP A 739 -2.53 24.10 16.28
C ASP A 739 -1.44 24.97 15.58
N GLY A 740 -1.58 25.09 14.26
CA GLY A 740 -0.80 25.91 13.37
C GLY A 740 0.40 25.21 12.74
N PHE A 741 0.66 25.58 11.49
CA PHE A 741 1.92 25.37 10.81
C PHE A 741 2.49 26.73 10.41
N VAL A 742 3.80 26.78 10.18
CA VAL A 742 4.43 27.94 9.56
C VAL A 742 4.54 27.64 8.08
N THR A 743 3.86 28.45 7.27
CA THR A 743 4.06 28.48 5.82
C THR A 743 5.29 29.33 5.52
N GLY A 744 6.16 28.85 4.65
CA GLY A 744 7.27 29.66 4.11
C GLY A 744 6.84 30.59 2.97
N MET A 745 5.54 30.86 2.81
CA MET A 745 4.99 31.61 1.66
C MET A 745 5.00 33.11 1.92
N SER A 746 5.30 33.89 0.90
CA SER A 746 5.03 35.33 0.94
C SER A 746 3.51 35.60 0.82
N VAL A 747 3.08 36.81 1.17
CA VAL A 747 1.69 37.25 0.95
C VAL A 747 1.32 37.20 -0.53
N ALA A 748 2.26 37.58 -1.41
CA ALA A 748 2.06 37.54 -2.86
C ALA A 748 1.88 36.09 -3.37
N ASP A 749 2.70 35.14 -2.93
CA ASP A 749 2.55 33.72 -3.30
C ASP A 749 1.22 33.15 -2.78
N SER A 750 0.79 33.58 -1.59
CA SER A 750 -0.48 33.15 -1.00
C SER A 750 -1.68 33.72 -1.77
N ALA A 751 -1.58 34.96 -2.25
CA ALA A 751 -2.58 35.57 -3.12
C ALA A 751 -2.62 34.91 -4.50
N ALA A 752 -1.46 34.61 -5.10
CA ALA A 752 -1.40 33.88 -6.38
C ALA A 752 -2.00 32.47 -6.26
N LEU A 753 -1.71 31.76 -5.17
CA LEU A 753 -2.33 30.46 -4.87
C LEU A 753 -3.86 30.58 -4.75
N ALA A 754 -4.36 31.53 -3.95
CA ALA A 754 -5.78 31.73 -3.74
C ALA A 754 -6.52 32.14 -5.04
N ALA A 755 -5.95 33.09 -5.79
CA ALA A 755 -6.50 33.53 -7.08
C ALA A 755 -6.53 32.37 -8.08
N GLY A 756 -5.42 31.65 -8.23
CA GLY A 756 -5.33 30.50 -9.13
C GLY A 756 -6.34 29.40 -8.76
N ALA A 757 -6.47 29.08 -7.47
CA ALA A 757 -7.42 28.07 -6.99
C ALA A 757 -8.89 28.46 -7.27
N LEU A 758 -9.26 29.72 -7.00
CA LEU A 758 -10.62 30.23 -7.19
C LEU A 758 -10.99 30.35 -8.67
N LYS A 759 -10.09 30.91 -9.50
CA LYS A 759 -10.28 31.01 -10.96
C LYS A 759 -10.40 29.61 -11.59
N ALA A 760 -9.58 28.66 -11.16
CA ALA A 760 -9.56 27.31 -11.72
C ALA A 760 -10.90 26.55 -11.60
N ILE A 761 -11.72 26.90 -10.60
CA ILE A 761 -13.05 26.30 -10.38
C ILE A 761 -14.22 27.23 -10.72
N GLY A 762 -13.93 28.45 -11.17
CA GLY A 762 -14.93 29.46 -11.51
C GLY A 762 -15.62 30.15 -10.32
N LEU A 763 -15.05 30.08 -9.10
CA LEU A 763 -15.57 30.75 -7.91
C LEU A 763 -14.89 32.12 -7.74
N VAL A 764 -15.28 33.08 -8.56
CA VAL A 764 -14.68 34.44 -8.59
C VAL A 764 -15.61 35.53 -8.08
N ASP A 765 -16.91 35.24 -7.96
CA ASP A 765 -17.95 36.15 -7.51
C ASP A 765 -19.05 35.43 -6.71
N ASN A 766 -20.03 36.20 -6.22
CA ASN A 766 -21.18 35.75 -5.44
C ASN A 766 -20.85 34.71 -4.35
N PHE A 767 -19.88 35.04 -3.49
CA PHE A 767 -19.45 34.16 -2.40
C PHE A 767 -20.56 33.95 -1.36
N ALA A 768 -20.75 32.70 -0.95
CA ALA A 768 -21.58 32.36 0.19
C ALA A 768 -20.95 32.85 1.50
N PRO A 769 -21.72 33.02 2.60
CA PRO A 769 -21.18 33.44 3.90
C PRO A 769 -20.09 32.51 4.46
N LEU A 770 -20.06 31.26 4.02
CA LEU A 770 -19.08 30.26 4.43
C LEU A 770 -18.44 29.61 3.20
N ILE A 771 -17.10 29.64 3.13
CA ILE A 771 -16.32 28.85 2.18
C ILE A 771 -15.74 27.66 2.94
N VAL A 772 -15.95 26.44 2.47
CA VAL A 772 -15.44 25.21 3.07
C VAL A 772 -14.44 24.58 2.12
N VAL A 773 -13.16 24.63 2.45
CA VAL A 773 -12.13 23.87 1.74
C VAL A 773 -12.05 22.49 2.36
N CYS A 774 -12.61 21.50 1.66
CA CYS A 774 -12.78 20.14 2.16
C CYS A 774 -11.80 19.20 1.45
N GLY A 775 -10.64 18.97 2.08
CA GLY A 775 -9.75 17.87 1.71
C GLY A 775 -10.39 16.52 2.02
N HIS A 776 -9.76 15.42 1.63
CA HIS A 776 -10.22 14.09 2.03
C HIS A 776 -9.09 13.21 2.55
N GLY A 777 -9.48 12.17 3.28
CA GLY A 777 -8.63 11.09 3.77
C GLY A 777 -9.47 9.86 4.06
N ALA A 778 -8.84 8.82 4.60
CA ALA A 778 -9.52 7.58 4.95
C ALA A 778 -9.16 7.09 6.35
N THR A 779 -10.03 6.23 6.88
CA THR A 779 -9.84 5.56 8.17
C THR A 779 -9.87 4.07 7.93
N VAL A 780 -8.68 3.48 7.83
CA VAL A 780 -8.51 2.04 7.71
C VAL A 780 -7.53 1.54 8.77
N GLU A 781 -7.86 0.40 9.39
CA GLU A 781 -6.98 -0.28 10.35
C GLU A 781 -6.32 -1.50 9.71
N ASN A 782 -5.11 -1.82 10.17
CA ASN A 782 -4.36 -3.01 9.76
C ASN A 782 -4.24 -3.20 8.22
N ASN A 783 -4.10 -2.11 7.47
CA ASN A 783 -4.02 -2.14 6.02
C ASN A 783 -2.64 -1.67 5.53
N ALA A 784 -1.94 -2.52 4.79
CA ALA A 784 -0.63 -2.19 4.23
C ALA A 784 -0.72 -1.09 3.16
N PHE A 785 -1.85 -1.04 2.43
CA PHE A 785 -2.16 -0.07 1.38
C PHE A 785 -2.98 1.13 1.90
N ALA A 786 -2.85 1.49 3.18
CA ALA A 786 -3.66 2.55 3.79
C ALA A 786 -3.59 3.90 3.03
N SER A 787 -2.41 4.28 2.57
CA SER A 787 -2.15 5.46 1.73
C SER A 787 -2.90 5.45 0.40
N GLY A 788 -3.22 4.27 -0.14
CA GLY A 788 -4.05 4.13 -1.35
C GLY A 788 -5.53 4.48 -1.14
N TYR A 789 -5.99 4.62 0.10
CA TYR A 789 -7.32 5.12 0.43
C TYR A 789 -7.36 6.63 0.67
N ASP A 790 -6.19 7.25 0.93
CA ASP A 790 -6.04 8.70 1.06
C ASP A 790 -6.06 9.39 -0.32
N CYS A 791 -5.68 10.67 -0.39
CA CYS A 791 -5.77 11.45 -1.62
C CYS A 791 -4.61 11.16 -2.59
N GLY A 792 -4.95 10.65 -3.78
CA GLY A 792 -3.99 10.48 -4.88
C GLY A 792 -3.37 11.80 -5.35
N ALA A 793 -4.16 12.88 -5.38
CA ALA A 793 -3.67 14.22 -5.73
C ALA A 793 -2.76 14.83 -4.66
N CYS A 794 -2.74 14.30 -3.44
CA CYS A 794 -1.80 14.69 -2.39
C CYS A 794 -0.66 13.67 -2.20
N GLY A 795 -0.44 12.79 -3.18
CA GLY A 795 0.65 11.81 -3.13
C GLY A 795 0.43 10.68 -2.13
N GLY A 796 -0.83 10.25 -1.93
CA GLY A 796 -1.20 9.19 -0.98
C GLY A 796 -1.19 9.67 0.48
N ASN A 797 -1.54 10.94 0.69
CA ASN A 797 -1.63 11.59 2.00
C ASN A 797 -3.02 12.24 2.17
N THR A 798 -3.39 12.56 3.41
CA THR A 798 -4.63 13.29 3.68
C THR A 798 -4.54 14.73 3.13
N GLY A 799 -5.62 15.23 2.55
CA GLY A 799 -5.72 16.60 2.03
C GLY A 799 -5.88 17.69 3.11
N GLU A 800 -5.74 17.32 4.38
CA GLU A 800 -5.98 18.19 5.54
C GLU A 800 -5.06 19.43 5.55
N ILE A 801 -3.78 19.25 5.23
CA ILE A 801 -2.79 20.34 5.26
C ILE A 801 -3.03 21.32 4.11
N ASN A 802 -3.28 20.82 2.90
CA ASN A 802 -3.59 21.66 1.73
C ASN A 802 -4.87 22.48 1.95
N ALA A 803 -5.91 21.85 2.52
CA ALA A 803 -7.16 22.52 2.84
C ALA A 803 -6.95 23.68 3.82
N GLN A 804 -6.15 23.48 4.87
CA GLN A 804 -5.82 24.53 5.83
C GLN A 804 -5.01 25.67 5.21
N VAL A 805 -4.02 25.36 4.35
CA VAL A 805 -3.21 26.40 3.69
C VAL A 805 -4.09 27.33 2.85
N LEU A 806 -4.98 26.77 2.02
CA LEU A 806 -5.88 27.58 1.20
C LEU A 806 -6.90 28.35 2.06
N ALA A 807 -7.53 27.70 3.05
CA ALA A 807 -8.50 28.37 3.93
C ALA A 807 -7.86 29.54 4.70
N ASN A 808 -6.63 29.37 5.18
CA ASN A 808 -5.89 30.45 5.85
C ASN A 808 -5.56 31.59 4.90
N ALA A 809 -5.14 31.32 3.66
CA ALA A 809 -4.88 32.34 2.65
C ALA A 809 -6.15 33.15 2.31
N LEU A 810 -7.31 32.48 2.19
CA LEU A 810 -8.59 33.13 1.92
C LEU A 810 -9.10 34.01 3.07
N ASN A 811 -8.60 33.82 4.29
CA ASN A 811 -8.94 34.64 5.44
C ASN A 811 -7.92 35.74 5.75
N ASP A 812 -6.73 35.72 5.13
CA ASP A 812 -5.70 36.73 5.37
C ASP A 812 -6.11 38.08 4.74
N PRO A 813 -6.27 39.16 5.54
CA PRO A 813 -6.65 40.47 5.02
C PRO A 813 -5.67 41.01 3.96
N ALA A 814 -4.37 40.74 4.10
CA ALA A 814 -3.37 41.19 3.14
C ALA A 814 -3.48 40.45 1.80
N VAL A 815 -3.83 39.16 1.83
CA VAL A 815 -4.14 38.38 0.64
C VAL A 815 -5.42 38.89 -0.03
N ARG A 816 -6.48 39.15 0.75
CA ARG A 816 -7.74 39.69 0.22
C ARG A 816 -7.58 41.04 -0.48
N LEU A 817 -6.65 41.89 -0.03
CA LEU A 817 -6.34 43.14 -0.73
C LEU A 817 -5.79 42.88 -2.14
N LEU A 818 -4.84 41.96 -2.28
CA LEU A 818 -4.27 41.60 -3.59
C LEU A 818 -5.28 40.88 -4.49
N LEU A 819 -6.20 40.08 -3.93
CA LEU A 819 -7.27 39.44 -4.71
C LEU A 819 -8.21 40.46 -5.35
N ARG A 820 -8.42 41.63 -4.72
CA ARG A 820 -9.25 42.70 -5.30
C ARG A 820 -8.61 43.27 -6.58
N ASP A 821 -7.28 43.35 -6.64
CA ASP A 821 -6.56 43.79 -7.83
C ASP A 821 -6.72 42.80 -9.00
N GLU A 822 -6.95 41.53 -8.69
CA GLU A 822 -7.26 40.43 -9.62
C GLU A 822 -8.77 40.33 -9.95
N GLY A 823 -9.59 41.28 -9.48
CA GLY A 823 -11.03 41.31 -9.70
C GLY A 823 -11.85 40.38 -8.79
N ILE A 824 -11.25 39.74 -7.79
CA ILE A 824 -11.91 38.80 -6.88
C ILE A 824 -12.20 39.50 -5.54
N VAL A 825 -13.48 39.78 -5.27
CA VAL A 825 -13.90 40.46 -4.05
C VAL A 825 -14.62 39.49 -3.11
N ILE A 826 -13.89 38.96 -2.12
CA ILE A 826 -14.47 38.16 -1.04
C ILE A 826 -15.06 39.10 0.03
N PRO A 827 -16.36 39.02 0.34
CA PRO A 827 -16.97 39.87 1.36
C PRO A 827 -16.33 39.68 2.74
N ASP A 828 -16.24 40.76 3.52
CA ASP A 828 -15.70 40.71 4.90
C ASP A 828 -16.57 39.85 5.83
N THR A 829 -17.84 39.63 5.47
CA THR A 829 -18.78 38.72 6.15
C THR A 829 -18.58 37.25 5.79
N THR A 830 -17.75 36.95 4.78
CA THR A 830 -17.47 35.58 4.34
C THR A 830 -16.22 35.05 5.02
N THR A 831 -16.32 33.86 5.61
CA THR A 831 -15.18 33.17 6.24
C THR A 831 -14.88 31.85 5.54
N ALA A 832 -13.60 31.54 5.34
CA ALA A 832 -13.15 30.22 4.90
C ALA A 832 -12.82 29.30 6.08
N ILE A 833 -13.19 28.03 6.01
CA ILE A 833 -12.81 26.99 6.98
C ILE A 833 -12.20 25.78 6.28
N ALA A 834 -11.34 25.05 6.99
CA ALA A 834 -10.80 23.80 6.51
C ALA A 834 -11.57 22.60 7.10
N ALA A 835 -11.92 21.65 6.25
CA ALA A 835 -12.57 20.40 6.61
C ALA A 835 -11.87 19.20 5.95
N LEU A 836 -12.17 18.01 6.48
CA LEU A 836 -11.67 16.73 6.00
C LEU A 836 -12.83 15.74 5.85
N HIS A 837 -13.13 15.33 4.62
CA HIS A 837 -14.03 14.22 4.33
C HIS A 837 -13.31 12.88 4.56
N ASN A 838 -13.76 12.13 5.56
CA ASN A 838 -13.34 10.76 5.78
C ASN A 838 -14.13 9.82 4.85
N THR A 839 -13.52 9.46 3.74
CA THR A 839 -14.16 8.67 2.68
C THR A 839 -14.61 7.28 3.13
N THR A 840 -14.00 6.71 4.17
CA THR A 840 -14.41 5.41 4.72
C THR A 840 -15.70 5.51 5.54
N THR A 841 -15.94 6.61 6.26
CA THR A 841 -17.10 6.79 7.16
C THR A 841 -18.12 7.84 6.67
N ASP A 842 -17.78 8.58 5.62
CA ASP A 842 -18.48 9.76 5.10
C ASP A 842 -18.65 10.91 6.12
N GLU A 843 -17.85 10.89 7.19
CA GLU A 843 -17.81 11.99 8.16
C GLU A 843 -17.03 13.18 7.60
N VAL A 844 -17.56 14.40 7.77
CA VAL A 844 -16.85 15.64 7.46
C VAL A 844 -16.37 16.25 8.78
N ALA A 845 -15.08 16.10 9.06
CA ALA A 845 -14.45 16.64 10.26
C ALA A 845 -13.93 18.06 10.00
N ILE A 846 -14.28 19.01 10.85
CA ILE A 846 -13.80 20.40 10.74
C ILE A 846 -12.47 20.51 11.48
N VAL A 847 -11.45 20.99 10.79
CA VAL A 847 -10.05 20.97 11.25
C VAL A 847 -9.63 22.32 11.83
N ALA A 848 -10.08 23.43 11.23
CA ALA A 848 -9.77 24.78 11.71
C ALA A 848 -10.98 25.72 11.48
N ALA A 849 -11.59 26.20 12.57
CA ALA A 849 -12.82 27.01 12.52
C ALA A 849 -12.81 28.25 13.42
N HIS A 850 -11.64 28.67 13.91
CA HIS A 850 -11.50 29.71 14.93
C HIS A 850 -12.00 31.11 14.51
N GLN A 851 -12.32 31.33 13.23
CA GLN A 851 -12.74 32.62 12.66
C GLN A 851 -14.18 32.62 12.12
N ALA A 852 -14.89 31.48 12.14
CA ALA A 852 -16.23 31.39 11.55
C ALA A 852 -17.34 31.80 12.53
N ALA A 853 -18.43 32.37 12.02
CA ALA A 853 -19.62 32.66 12.80
C ALA A 853 -20.19 31.36 13.42
N PRO A 854 -20.43 31.30 14.75
CA PRO A 854 -20.85 30.06 15.42
C PRO A 854 -22.08 29.39 14.80
N GLN A 855 -23.09 30.18 14.44
CA GLN A 855 -24.35 29.65 13.89
C GLN A 855 -24.16 28.99 12.52
N ALA A 856 -23.45 29.64 11.59
CA ALA A 856 -23.22 29.08 10.25
C ALA A 856 -22.40 27.77 10.31
N LEU A 857 -21.48 27.67 11.28
CA LEU A 857 -20.70 26.48 11.53
C LEU A 857 -21.54 25.34 12.12
N GLU A 858 -22.41 25.63 13.08
CA GLU A 858 -23.31 24.65 13.68
C GLU A 858 -24.33 24.12 12.68
N ASP A 859 -24.91 25.01 11.87
CA ASP A 859 -25.78 24.68 10.75
C ASP A 859 -25.08 23.73 9.76
N PHE A 860 -23.86 24.08 9.31
CA PHE A 860 -23.10 23.24 8.39
C PHE A 860 -22.74 21.88 9.00
N ARG A 861 -22.42 21.81 10.30
CA ARG A 861 -22.19 20.54 11.02
C ARG A 861 -23.45 19.67 11.04
N ALA A 862 -24.61 20.26 11.31
CA ALA A 862 -25.88 19.55 11.30
C ALA A 862 -26.17 19.00 9.90
N ASP A 863 -25.89 19.78 8.86
CA ASP A 863 -26.07 19.37 7.48
C ASP A 863 -25.12 18.25 7.05
N CYS A 864 -23.85 18.32 7.43
CA CYS A 864 -22.88 17.25 7.24
C CYS A 864 -23.33 15.95 7.92
N ALA A 865 -23.89 16.01 9.13
CA ALA A 865 -24.35 14.83 9.85
C ALA A 865 -25.53 14.13 9.15
N VAL A 866 -26.39 14.88 8.47
CA VAL A 866 -27.48 14.28 7.67
C VAL A 866 -26.97 13.80 6.32
N ALA A 867 -26.09 14.55 5.65
CA ALA A 867 -25.44 14.14 4.42
C ALA A 867 -24.70 12.80 4.61
N GLN A 868 -23.94 12.64 5.71
CA GLN A 868 -23.29 11.38 6.07
C GLN A 868 -24.29 10.22 6.13
N LYS A 869 -25.44 10.40 6.79
CA LYS A 869 -26.45 9.33 6.90
C LYS A 869 -26.98 8.91 5.53
N GLN A 870 -27.21 9.87 4.63
CA GLN A 870 -27.68 9.62 3.28
C GLN A 870 -26.62 8.88 2.44
N VAL A 871 -25.38 9.39 2.42
CA VAL A 871 -24.28 8.80 1.64
C VAL A 871 -23.96 7.38 2.13
N VAL A 872 -23.89 7.17 3.45
CA VAL A 872 -23.67 5.84 4.01
C VAL A 872 -24.85 4.91 3.70
N ALA A 873 -26.09 5.41 3.71
CA ALA A 873 -27.25 4.59 3.36
C ALA A 873 -27.18 4.10 1.91
N GLU A 874 -26.83 4.98 0.97
CA GLU A 874 -26.62 4.65 -0.44
C GLU A 874 -25.45 3.67 -0.62
N ARG A 875 -24.28 3.98 -0.04
CA ARG A 875 -23.07 3.16 -0.15
C ARG A 875 -23.19 1.78 0.50
N SER A 876 -23.92 1.68 1.61
CA SER A 876 -24.09 0.41 2.35
C SER A 876 -24.74 -0.71 1.55
N THR A 877 -25.48 -0.38 0.50
CA THR A 877 -26.07 -1.36 -0.44
C THR A 877 -25.00 -2.10 -1.25
N LEU A 878 -23.79 -1.53 -1.33
CA LEU A 878 -22.65 -2.06 -2.10
C LEU A 878 -21.69 -2.90 -1.24
N TRP A 879 -21.98 -3.10 0.04
CA TRP A 879 -21.18 -3.98 0.91
C TRP A 879 -21.53 -5.45 0.67
N PRO A 880 -20.57 -6.39 0.72
CA PRO A 880 -20.85 -7.81 0.48
C PRO A 880 -21.87 -8.38 1.46
N ALA A 881 -22.88 -9.09 0.94
CA ALA A 881 -24.00 -9.65 1.70
C ALA A 881 -23.59 -10.64 2.79
N ALA A 882 -22.51 -11.41 2.58
CA ALA A 882 -21.99 -12.38 3.55
C ALA A 882 -21.44 -11.75 4.85
N HIS A 883 -21.10 -10.45 4.84
CA HIS A 883 -20.55 -9.75 6.00
C HIS A 883 -21.59 -8.94 6.79
N THR A 884 -22.82 -8.83 6.29
CA THR A 884 -23.98 -8.33 7.06
C THR A 884 -24.60 -9.37 7.98
N SER A 885 -24.29 -10.66 7.79
CA SER A 885 -24.95 -11.79 8.46
C SER A 885 -24.28 -12.25 9.77
N GLY A 886 -23.03 -11.83 10.02
CA GLY A 886 -22.26 -12.25 11.21
C GLY A 886 -22.53 -11.42 12.48
N VAL A 887 -23.32 -10.35 12.38
CA VAL A 887 -23.80 -9.59 13.55
C VAL A 887 -25.16 -10.15 13.91
N ILE A 888 -25.30 -10.65 15.15
CA ILE A 888 -26.57 -11.01 15.80
C ILE A 888 -27.66 -10.04 15.34
N THR A 889 -28.53 -10.52 14.44
CA THR A 889 -29.54 -9.73 13.74
C THR A 889 -30.59 -9.23 14.71
N ARG A 890 -30.62 -7.92 14.97
CA ARG A 890 -31.81 -7.19 15.45
C ARG A 890 -32.40 -6.39 14.28
N SER A 891 -33.72 -6.18 14.33
CA SER A 891 -34.63 -5.98 13.19
C SER A 891 -34.38 -4.75 12.25
N PRO A 892 -35.00 -4.75 11.04
CA PRO A 892 -34.78 -3.76 9.97
C PRO A 892 -35.14 -2.30 10.30
N GLN A 893 -36.01 -2.04 11.29
CA GLN A 893 -36.49 -0.68 11.58
C GLN A 893 -35.54 0.15 12.48
N HIS A 894 -34.53 -0.47 13.11
CA HIS A 894 -33.47 0.22 13.85
C HIS A 894 -32.27 0.64 12.94
N CYS A 895 -32.36 0.43 11.63
CA CYS A 895 -31.19 0.36 10.73
C CYS A 895 -30.58 1.71 10.28
N ALA A 896 -31.27 2.85 10.39
CA ALA A 896 -30.66 4.13 9.98
C ALA A 896 -29.53 4.59 10.93
N HIS A 897 -29.70 4.44 12.25
CA HIS A 897 -28.62 4.63 13.24
C HIS A 897 -27.60 3.46 13.24
N GLY A 898 -27.98 2.30 12.68
CA GLY A 898 -27.12 1.12 12.54
C GLY A 898 -26.11 1.19 11.39
N ARG A 899 -26.38 1.95 10.31
CA ARG A 899 -25.51 1.98 9.12
C ARG A 899 -24.26 2.86 9.30
N VAL A 900 -24.40 4.08 9.83
CA VAL A 900 -23.24 4.95 10.15
C VAL A 900 -22.34 4.28 11.18
N SER A 901 -22.92 3.74 12.25
CA SER A 901 -22.18 2.98 13.27
C SER A 901 -21.52 1.72 12.69
N THR A 902 -22.10 1.11 11.66
CA THR A 902 -21.48 0.00 10.92
C THR A 902 -20.30 0.46 10.06
N ALA A 903 -20.42 1.57 9.32
CA ALA A 903 -19.29 2.14 8.58
C ALA A 903 -18.13 2.48 9.52
N GLN A 904 -18.44 3.15 10.64
CA GLN A 904 -17.49 3.48 11.71
C GLN A 904 -16.83 2.24 12.32
N ARG A 905 -17.61 1.18 12.60
CA ARG A 905 -17.09 -0.10 13.10
C ARG A 905 -16.13 -0.73 12.10
N ARG A 906 -16.52 -0.88 10.83
CA ARG A 906 -15.69 -1.44 9.74
C ARG A 906 -14.39 -0.67 9.56
N ALA A 907 -14.45 0.67 9.58
CA ALA A 907 -13.29 1.55 9.46
C ALA A 907 -12.28 1.40 10.62
N GLY A 908 -12.77 1.11 11.84
CA GLY A 908 -11.94 0.89 13.03
C GLY A 908 -11.55 -0.57 13.29
N ASP A 909 -12.13 -1.52 12.55
CA ASP A 909 -11.93 -2.96 12.77
C ASP A 909 -10.69 -3.43 12.01
N TRP A 910 -9.67 -3.83 12.78
CA TRP A 910 -8.42 -4.35 12.26
C TRP A 910 -8.51 -5.72 11.55
N SER A 911 -9.65 -6.41 11.67
CA SER A 911 -9.91 -7.68 11.00
C SER A 911 -10.71 -7.49 9.69
N GLU A 912 -11.25 -6.29 9.46
CA GLU A 912 -12.04 -5.99 8.29
C GLU A 912 -11.14 -5.92 7.03
N ALA A 913 -11.34 -6.90 6.14
CA ALA A 913 -10.65 -6.94 4.85
C ALA A 913 -11.19 -5.87 3.89
N PHE A 914 -12.47 -5.53 4.03
CA PHE A 914 -13.25 -4.63 3.17
C PHE A 914 -13.76 -3.40 3.94
N PRO A 915 -12.88 -2.53 4.47
CA PRO A 915 -13.33 -1.36 5.23
C PRO A 915 -14.12 -0.40 4.33
N GLU A 916 -13.67 -0.25 3.08
CA GLU A 916 -14.34 0.37 1.95
C GLU A 916 -13.69 -0.13 0.64
N TRP A 917 -14.25 0.26 -0.51
CA TRP A 917 -13.78 -0.12 -1.85
C TRP A 917 -12.81 0.88 -2.49
N GLY A 918 -12.40 1.92 -1.77
CA GLY A 918 -11.59 3.00 -2.33
C GLY A 918 -12.27 3.60 -3.57
N LEU A 919 -11.52 3.72 -4.65
CA LEU A 919 -11.92 4.32 -5.93
C LEU A 919 -12.49 3.28 -6.92
N ALA A 920 -12.93 2.11 -6.45
CA ALA A 920 -13.51 1.09 -7.32
C ALA A 920 -14.73 1.63 -8.07
N SER A 921 -14.87 1.24 -9.34
CA SER A 921 -15.86 1.70 -10.33
C SER A 921 -15.57 3.04 -11.00
N ASN A 922 -14.45 3.68 -10.69
CA ASN A 922 -14.04 4.87 -11.45
C ASN A 922 -13.97 4.52 -12.96
N ALA A 923 -14.54 5.39 -13.78
CA ALA A 923 -14.66 5.18 -15.22
C ALA A 923 -14.60 6.49 -16.02
N MET A 924 -14.94 7.62 -15.39
CA MET A 924 -15.04 8.90 -16.09
C MET A 924 -14.31 10.02 -15.35
N PHE A 925 -13.82 11.01 -16.10
CA PHE A 925 -13.40 12.30 -15.58
C PHE A 925 -14.17 13.41 -16.30
N ILE A 926 -15.02 14.13 -15.57
CA ILE A 926 -15.87 15.19 -16.14
C ILE A 926 -15.31 16.54 -15.70
N VAL A 927 -15.01 17.38 -16.70
CA VAL A 927 -14.47 18.73 -16.55
C VAL A 927 -15.50 19.71 -17.09
N GLY A 928 -16.10 20.50 -16.21
CA GLY A 928 -17.11 21.48 -16.60
C GLY A 928 -17.92 22.03 -15.43
N PRO A 929 -18.90 22.90 -15.71
CA PRO A 929 -19.79 23.44 -14.69
C PRO A 929 -20.60 22.31 -14.01
N ARG A 930 -20.95 22.51 -12.72
CA ARG A 930 -21.64 21.48 -11.92
C ARG A 930 -23.04 21.19 -12.48
N GLU A 931 -23.66 22.19 -13.06
CA GLU A 931 -24.99 22.21 -13.67
C GLU A 931 -25.15 21.12 -14.73
N LEU A 932 -24.09 20.76 -15.45
CA LEU A 932 -24.10 19.66 -16.43
C LEU A 932 -24.37 18.28 -15.82
N THR A 933 -24.21 18.15 -14.50
CA THR A 933 -24.29 16.88 -13.78
C THR A 933 -25.23 16.94 -12.57
N GLU A 934 -25.90 18.08 -12.33
CA GLU A 934 -26.65 18.38 -11.09
C GLU A 934 -27.90 17.49 -10.90
N GLY A 935 -28.40 16.83 -11.95
CA GLY A 935 -29.52 15.88 -11.90
C GLY A 935 -29.15 14.43 -12.22
N LEU A 936 -27.87 14.13 -12.45
CA LEU A 936 -27.44 12.81 -12.92
C LEU A 936 -27.00 11.92 -11.75
N ASP A 937 -27.42 10.65 -11.78
CA ASP A 937 -26.85 9.64 -10.89
C ASP A 937 -25.56 9.08 -11.50
N LEU A 938 -24.42 9.58 -11.03
CA LEU A 938 -23.10 9.17 -11.51
C LEU A 938 -22.62 7.87 -10.85
N ALA A 939 -23.41 7.31 -9.91
CA ALA A 939 -23.13 6.09 -9.16
C ALA A 939 -21.77 6.07 -8.44
N GLY A 940 -21.12 7.22 -8.23
CA GLY A 940 -19.74 7.32 -7.74
C GLY A 940 -18.69 6.79 -8.74
N ARG A 941 -18.92 6.94 -10.06
CA ARG A 941 -18.00 6.50 -11.13
C ARG A 941 -17.19 7.62 -11.79
N ALA A 942 -17.51 8.88 -11.49
CA ALA A 942 -16.91 10.04 -12.15
C ALA A 942 -16.07 10.87 -11.19
N PHE A 943 -14.84 11.19 -11.60
CA PHE A 943 -14.09 12.30 -11.03
C PHE A 943 -14.70 13.60 -11.56
N LEU A 944 -14.90 14.59 -10.70
CA LEU A 944 -15.64 15.82 -11.06
C LEU A 944 -14.78 17.06 -10.81
N HIS A 945 -14.35 17.74 -11.87
CA HIS A 945 -13.63 19.01 -11.79
C HIS A 945 -14.51 20.17 -12.28
N SER A 946 -14.68 21.20 -11.45
CA SER A 946 -15.37 22.42 -11.84
C SER A 946 -14.50 23.21 -12.81
N TYR A 947 -15.07 23.68 -13.92
CA TYR A 947 -14.34 24.46 -14.93
C TYR A 947 -15.30 25.35 -15.71
N GLU A 948 -14.91 26.61 -15.93
CA GLU A 948 -15.70 27.62 -16.64
C GLU A 948 -14.89 28.21 -17.79
N PRO A 949 -15.17 27.84 -19.06
CA PRO A 949 -14.39 28.29 -20.22
C PRO A 949 -14.32 29.81 -20.37
N ASP A 950 -15.40 30.51 -20.02
CA ASP A 950 -15.51 31.97 -20.17
C ASP A 950 -14.53 32.74 -19.28
N LEU A 951 -14.04 32.11 -18.20
CA LEU A 951 -13.06 32.68 -17.28
C LEU A 951 -11.61 32.30 -17.64
N ASP A 952 -11.41 31.50 -18.69
CA ASP A 952 -10.13 30.90 -19.08
C ASP A 952 -9.78 31.24 -20.54
N ALA A 953 -9.74 32.53 -20.86
CA ALA A 953 -9.56 33.03 -22.22
C ALA A 953 -8.25 32.57 -22.90
N ASP A 954 -7.18 32.35 -22.12
CA ASP A 954 -5.89 31.84 -22.63
C ASP A 954 -5.79 30.30 -22.63
N HIS A 955 -6.75 29.63 -22.00
CA HIS A 955 -6.86 28.18 -21.83
C HIS A 955 -5.78 27.58 -20.93
N SER A 956 -5.17 28.39 -20.06
CA SER A 956 -4.13 27.95 -19.12
C SER A 956 -4.69 27.00 -18.06
N THR A 957 -5.91 27.23 -17.59
CA THR A 957 -6.59 26.36 -16.63
C THR A 957 -6.94 25.03 -17.29
N LEU A 958 -7.52 25.05 -18.49
CA LEU A 958 -7.82 23.84 -19.26
C LEU A 958 -6.55 23.03 -19.51
N GLN A 959 -5.45 23.69 -19.90
CA GLN A 959 -4.17 23.02 -20.09
C GLN A 959 -3.69 22.36 -18.81
N LEU A 960 -3.79 23.03 -17.66
CA LEU A 960 -3.43 22.44 -16.37
C LEU A 960 -4.27 21.19 -16.07
N ILE A 961 -5.59 21.25 -16.29
CA ILE A 961 -6.52 20.13 -16.03
C ILE A 961 -6.22 18.92 -16.93
N LEU A 962 -5.96 19.16 -18.21
CA LEU A 962 -5.68 18.11 -19.19
C LEU A 962 -4.29 17.48 -19.03
N THR A 963 -3.31 18.23 -18.52
CA THR A 963 -1.92 17.75 -18.43
C THR A 963 -1.53 17.21 -17.05
N ALA A 964 -2.32 17.45 -16.00
CA ALA A 964 -2.06 16.91 -14.66
C ALA A 964 -3.22 16.07 -14.10
N PRO A 965 -4.39 16.63 -13.71
CA PRO A 965 -5.53 15.83 -13.23
C PRO A 965 -5.94 14.67 -14.14
N THR A 966 -5.97 14.87 -15.46
CA THR A 966 -6.34 13.81 -16.41
C THR A 966 -5.37 12.62 -16.39
N ILE A 967 -4.06 12.89 -16.30
CA ILE A 967 -3.05 11.81 -16.20
C ILE A 967 -3.18 11.09 -14.86
N VAL A 968 -3.40 11.82 -13.76
CA VAL A 968 -3.56 11.23 -12.43
C VAL A 968 -4.82 10.36 -12.36
N THR A 969 -5.95 10.80 -12.92
CA THR A 969 -7.18 10.00 -12.95
C THR A 969 -7.02 8.78 -13.87
N GLN A 970 -6.27 8.88 -14.97
CA GLN A 970 -5.95 7.73 -15.83
C GLN A 970 -5.05 6.71 -15.12
N TRP A 971 -4.06 7.15 -14.33
CA TRP A 971 -3.24 6.25 -13.51
C TRP A 971 -4.05 5.54 -12.43
N ILE A 972 -4.96 6.26 -11.76
CA ILE A 972 -5.90 5.66 -10.81
C ILE A 972 -6.76 4.61 -11.52
N ASN A 973 -7.38 4.97 -12.64
CA ASN A 973 -8.21 4.07 -13.41
C ASN A 973 -7.46 2.82 -13.85
N SER A 974 -6.28 2.99 -14.43
CA SER A 974 -5.43 1.88 -14.89
C SER A 974 -4.99 0.96 -13.75
N GLN A 975 -4.75 1.49 -12.54
CA GLN A 975 -4.41 0.67 -11.37
C GLN A 975 -5.56 -0.26 -10.97
N TYR A 976 -6.79 0.25 -10.93
CA TYR A 976 -7.97 -0.57 -10.64
C TYR A 976 -8.27 -1.54 -11.80
N TYR A 977 -8.16 -1.08 -13.04
CA TYR A 977 -8.31 -1.89 -14.26
C TYR A 977 -7.38 -3.11 -14.22
N CYS A 978 -6.07 -2.88 -14.08
CA CYS A 978 -5.04 -3.92 -14.07
C CYS A 978 -5.20 -4.88 -12.88
N SER A 979 -5.58 -4.35 -11.71
CA SER A 979 -5.86 -5.18 -10.52
C SER A 979 -7.11 -6.05 -10.66
N THR A 980 -8.03 -5.70 -11.56
CA THR A 980 -9.22 -6.51 -11.87
C THR A 980 -8.93 -7.57 -12.94
N VAL A 981 -8.28 -7.21 -14.05
CA VAL A 981 -8.05 -8.15 -15.17
C VAL A 981 -6.97 -9.18 -14.84
N ALA A 982 -5.96 -8.79 -14.04
CA ALA A 982 -4.80 -9.62 -13.71
C ALA A 982 -4.45 -9.50 -12.22
N HIS A 983 -5.39 -9.83 -11.33
CA HIS A 983 -5.29 -9.60 -9.88
C HIS A 983 -4.07 -10.24 -9.18
N SER A 984 -3.47 -11.28 -9.77
CA SER A 984 -2.26 -11.96 -9.27
C SER A 984 -0.97 -11.32 -9.77
N ALA A 985 -0.90 -10.94 -11.05
CA ALA A 985 0.31 -10.43 -11.70
C ALA A 985 0.43 -8.90 -11.64
N LEU A 986 -0.66 -8.18 -11.89
CA LEU A 986 -0.74 -6.71 -11.87
C LEU A 986 -1.54 -6.16 -10.67
N GLY A 987 -2.05 -7.05 -9.83
CA GLY A 987 -2.71 -6.74 -8.56
C GLY A 987 -1.94 -7.27 -7.35
N ALA A 988 -2.38 -6.87 -6.15
CA ALA A 988 -1.69 -7.23 -4.92
C ALA A 988 -2.02 -8.62 -4.38
N GLY A 989 -2.81 -9.44 -5.10
CA GLY A 989 -3.31 -10.71 -4.61
C GLY A 989 -4.20 -10.57 -3.37
N ASP A 990 -4.12 -11.55 -2.47
CA ASP A 990 -4.98 -11.64 -1.29
C ASP A 990 -4.44 -10.84 -0.09
N LYS A 991 -5.17 -9.79 0.30
CA LYS A 991 -4.88 -8.94 1.47
C LYS A 991 -4.63 -9.73 2.75
N ALA A 992 -5.34 -10.84 2.97
CA ALA A 992 -5.22 -11.61 4.20
C ALA A 992 -3.82 -12.23 4.37
N THR A 993 -3.18 -12.59 3.25
CA THR A 993 -1.86 -13.22 3.19
C THR A 993 -0.70 -12.22 3.11
N HIS A 994 -1.00 -10.92 2.99
CA HIS A 994 0.02 -9.88 2.86
C HIS A 994 1.03 -9.90 4.00
N ASN A 995 2.29 -9.74 3.63
CA ASN A 995 3.41 -9.64 4.53
C ASN A 995 4.25 -8.41 4.16
N VAL A 996 4.24 -7.41 5.04
CA VAL A 996 4.87 -6.11 4.78
C VAL A 996 6.39 -6.25 4.78
N VAL A 997 7.05 -5.75 3.74
CA VAL A 997 8.51 -5.63 3.63
C VAL A 997 8.90 -4.20 3.97
N GLY A 998 9.44 -4.02 5.18
CA GLY A 998 9.77 -2.72 5.78
C GLY A 998 8.71 -1.63 5.55
N ASP A 999 8.99 -0.63 4.72
CA ASP A 999 8.03 0.41 4.32
C ASP A 999 7.83 0.54 2.80
N VAL A 1000 8.30 -0.44 2.03
CA VAL A 1000 8.34 -0.39 0.55
C VAL A 1000 7.23 -1.16 -0.14
N GLY A 1001 6.85 -2.35 0.35
CA GLY A 1001 5.93 -3.21 -0.40
C GLY A 1001 5.37 -4.36 0.44
N VAL A 1002 4.56 -5.21 -0.19
CA VAL A 1002 4.09 -6.47 0.41
C VAL A 1002 4.51 -7.67 -0.43
N LEU A 1003 4.74 -8.79 0.24
CA LEU A 1003 4.72 -10.13 -0.35
C LEU A 1003 3.37 -10.78 -0.08
N THR A 1004 2.96 -11.73 -0.91
CA THR A 1004 1.93 -12.72 -0.53
C THR A 1004 2.65 -13.91 0.10
N GLY A 1005 2.61 -13.99 1.42
CA GLY A 1005 3.25 -15.06 2.19
C GLY A 1005 4.69 -14.79 2.63
N SER A 1006 5.55 -15.81 2.57
CA SER A 1006 6.83 -15.84 3.28
C SER A 1006 8.06 -15.50 2.42
N HIS A 1007 7.90 -15.50 1.10
CA HIS A 1007 8.93 -15.23 0.08
C HIS A 1007 8.26 -14.82 -1.24
N GLY A 1008 9.07 -14.58 -2.26
CA GLY A 1008 8.61 -14.20 -3.61
C GLY A 1008 8.77 -12.71 -3.86
N ASP A 1009 8.15 -12.26 -4.94
CA ASP A 1009 8.28 -10.89 -5.44
C ASP A 1009 7.35 -9.90 -4.70
N LEU A 1010 7.70 -8.61 -4.75
CA LEU A 1010 6.79 -7.56 -4.31
C LEU A 1010 5.53 -7.57 -5.18
N ARG A 1011 4.37 -7.46 -4.55
CA ARG A 1011 3.15 -7.29 -5.32
C ARG A 1011 2.95 -5.84 -5.75
N ILE A 1012 2.50 -5.66 -6.99
CA ILE A 1012 2.17 -4.37 -7.60
C ILE A 1012 0.65 -4.22 -7.69
N GLY A 1013 0.12 -2.99 -7.66
CA GLY A 1013 -1.33 -2.74 -7.72
C GLY A 1013 -2.08 -2.93 -6.39
N LEU A 1014 -3.37 -3.27 -6.46
CA LEU A 1014 -4.29 -3.30 -5.31
C LEU A 1014 -4.72 -4.72 -4.95
N PRO A 1015 -4.98 -5.02 -3.66
CA PRO A 1015 -5.50 -6.34 -3.28
C PRO A 1015 -6.84 -6.60 -3.96
N TRP A 1016 -7.15 -7.87 -4.23
CA TRP A 1016 -8.43 -8.22 -4.87
C TRP A 1016 -9.63 -7.76 -4.01
N GLN A 1017 -9.46 -7.65 -2.69
CA GLN A 1017 -10.44 -7.07 -1.77
C GLN A 1017 -10.69 -5.57 -1.94
N ALA A 1018 -10.05 -4.91 -2.91
CA ALA A 1018 -10.41 -3.56 -3.36
C ALA A 1018 -11.29 -3.58 -4.62
N VAL A 1019 -11.36 -4.71 -5.34
CA VAL A 1019 -11.96 -4.80 -6.68
C VAL A 1019 -12.97 -5.93 -6.89
N PHE A 1020 -13.05 -6.92 -5.98
CA PHE A 1020 -14.07 -8.00 -5.99
C PHE A 1020 -14.79 -8.12 -4.65
N THR A 1021 -16.05 -8.54 -4.67
CA THR A 1021 -16.85 -8.78 -3.45
C THR A 1021 -16.68 -10.19 -2.87
N HIS A 1022 -16.15 -11.13 -3.65
CA HIS A 1022 -15.84 -12.51 -3.25
C HIS A 1022 -14.47 -12.91 -3.81
N ASP A 1023 -13.92 -14.02 -3.32
CA ASP A 1023 -12.62 -14.51 -3.74
C ASP A 1023 -12.64 -14.90 -5.24
N PRO A 1024 -11.92 -14.18 -6.11
CA PRO A 1024 -11.93 -14.45 -7.55
C PRO A 1024 -11.38 -15.84 -7.90
N ARG A 1025 -10.58 -16.46 -7.03
CA ARG A 1025 -10.01 -17.81 -7.23
C ARG A 1025 -11.05 -18.92 -7.14
N THR A 1026 -12.21 -18.63 -6.53
CA THR A 1026 -13.29 -19.61 -6.34
C THR A 1026 -14.24 -19.70 -7.54
N GLY A 1027 -14.01 -18.91 -8.59
CA GLY A 1027 -14.93 -18.78 -9.72
C GLY A 1027 -16.22 -18.02 -9.38
N ALA A 1028 -16.31 -17.41 -8.19
CA ALA A 1028 -17.40 -16.53 -7.83
C ALA A 1028 -17.22 -15.16 -8.52
N HIS A 1029 -17.81 -15.00 -9.70
CA HIS A 1029 -17.63 -13.85 -10.59
C HIS A 1029 -18.39 -12.58 -10.16
N THR A 1030 -18.03 -12.01 -9.01
CA THR A 1030 -18.69 -10.81 -8.46
C THR A 1030 -17.69 -9.64 -8.35
N ARG A 1031 -17.36 -9.06 -9.50
CA ARG A 1031 -16.53 -7.85 -9.58
C ARG A 1031 -17.25 -6.67 -8.94
N ARG A 1032 -16.50 -5.85 -8.20
CA ARG A 1032 -16.93 -4.52 -7.74
C ARG A 1032 -16.50 -3.43 -8.72
N HIS A 1033 -15.32 -3.57 -9.32
CA HIS A 1033 -14.83 -2.66 -10.36
C HIS A 1033 -14.99 -3.30 -11.75
N ASP A 1034 -15.70 -2.60 -12.62
CA ASP A 1034 -15.73 -2.90 -14.04
C ASP A 1034 -14.47 -2.32 -14.67
N PRO A 1035 -13.61 -3.14 -15.30
CA PRO A 1035 -12.36 -2.67 -15.87
C PRO A 1035 -12.67 -1.92 -17.18
N ALA A 1036 -12.98 -0.64 -17.09
CA ALA A 1036 -13.21 0.27 -18.20
C ALA A 1036 -12.07 1.29 -18.27
N ARG A 1037 -11.54 1.57 -19.46
CA ARG A 1037 -10.60 2.67 -19.67
C ARG A 1037 -11.27 4.00 -19.37
N LEU A 1038 -10.48 4.98 -18.91
CA LEU A 1038 -10.99 6.29 -18.50
C LEU A 1038 -11.58 7.05 -19.70
N THR A 1039 -12.82 7.52 -19.56
CA THR A 1039 -13.44 8.48 -20.49
C THR A 1039 -13.40 9.89 -19.90
N VAL A 1040 -12.75 10.81 -20.60
CA VAL A 1040 -12.58 12.21 -20.21
C VAL A 1040 -13.59 13.05 -20.98
N VAL A 1041 -14.55 13.66 -20.27
CA VAL A 1041 -15.60 14.52 -20.84
C VAL A 1041 -15.29 15.96 -20.48
N VAL A 1042 -15.11 16.81 -21.49
CA VAL A 1042 -14.61 18.19 -21.32
C VAL A 1042 -15.59 19.18 -21.92
N TRP A 1043 -16.12 20.07 -21.08
CA TRP A 1043 -16.89 21.24 -21.50
C TRP A 1043 -15.94 22.34 -21.97
N ALA A 1044 -15.53 22.28 -23.24
CA ALA A 1044 -14.67 23.28 -23.87
C ALA A 1044 -14.76 23.19 -25.40
N HIS A 1045 -14.30 24.23 -26.10
CA HIS A 1045 -14.25 24.19 -27.56
C HIS A 1045 -13.29 23.09 -28.07
N PRO A 1046 -13.72 22.26 -29.06
CA PRO A 1046 -12.89 21.20 -29.62
C PRO A 1046 -11.51 21.68 -30.13
N THR A 1047 -11.44 22.90 -30.65
CA THR A 1047 -10.19 23.51 -31.12
C THR A 1047 -9.19 23.80 -29.99
N ALA A 1048 -9.68 24.24 -28.82
CA ALA A 1048 -8.85 24.49 -27.64
C ALA A 1048 -8.25 23.19 -27.10
N ILE A 1049 -9.09 22.15 -26.99
CA ILE A 1049 -8.64 20.81 -26.57
C ILE A 1049 -7.60 20.26 -27.55
N MET A 1050 -7.89 20.31 -28.86
CA MET A 1050 -6.96 19.82 -29.89
C MET A 1050 -5.60 20.51 -29.81
N ARG A 1051 -5.57 21.83 -29.63
CA ARG A 1051 -4.34 22.61 -29.47
C ARG A 1051 -3.51 22.11 -28.28
N ILE A 1052 -4.16 21.87 -27.13
CA ILE A 1052 -3.49 21.38 -25.92
C ILE A 1052 -2.97 19.95 -26.13
N VAL A 1053 -3.81 19.03 -26.62
CA VAL A 1053 -3.43 17.63 -26.87
C VAL A 1053 -2.25 17.57 -27.82
N SER A 1054 -2.31 18.28 -28.95
CA SER A 1054 -1.24 18.29 -29.97
C SER A 1054 0.07 18.90 -29.46
N SER A 1055 0.02 19.74 -28.42
CA SER A 1055 1.21 20.39 -27.84
C SER A 1055 1.87 19.58 -26.72
N HIS A 1056 1.23 18.49 -26.25
CA HIS A 1056 1.71 17.70 -25.11
C HIS A 1056 1.79 16.22 -25.48
N GLU A 1057 2.99 15.74 -25.78
CA GLU A 1057 3.24 14.37 -26.29
C GLU A 1057 2.62 13.27 -25.41
N ASN A 1058 2.81 13.33 -24.08
CA ASN A 1058 2.27 12.32 -23.17
C ASN A 1058 0.73 12.25 -23.25
N LEU A 1059 0.04 13.39 -23.36
CA LEU A 1059 -1.42 13.42 -23.48
C LEU A 1059 -1.87 12.93 -24.86
N ALA A 1060 -1.17 13.34 -25.92
CA ALA A 1060 -1.42 12.83 -27.27
C ALA A 1060 -1.25 11.32 -27.37
N GLN A 1061 -0.21 10.75 -26.75
CA GLN A 1061 0.04 9.31 -26.70
C GLN A 1061 -1.13 8.57 -26.02
N LEU A 1062 -1.65 9.06 -24.90
CA LEU A 1062 -2.79 8.42 -24.23
C LEU A 1062 -4.04 8.34 -25.12
N VAL A 1063 -4.28 9.34 -25.98
CA VAL A 1063 -5.42 9.35 -26.91
C VAL A 1063 -5.13 8.51 -28.15
N THR A 1064 -4.02 8.76 -28.83
CA THR A 1064 -3.61 8.10 -30.09
C THR A 1064 -3.42 6.58 -29.90
N ASN A 1065 -2.93 6.16 -28.74
CA ASN A 1065 -2.78 4.74 -28.38
C ASN A 1065 -4.00 4.18 -27.62
N GLN A 1066 -5.10 4.93 -27.51
CA GLN A 1066 -6.37 4.47 -26.95
C GLN A 1066 -6.30 3.98 -25.50
N TRP A 1067 -5.49 4.63 -24.66
CA TRP A 1067 -5.46 4.42 -23.21
C TRP A 1067 -6.55 5.18 -22.48
N ILE A 1068 -7.02 6.28 -23.08
CA ILE A 1068 -8.19 7.04 -22.64
C ILE A 1068 -9.10 7.33 -23.84
N HIS A 1069 -10.37 7.59 -23.54
CA HIS A 1069 -11.29 8.20 -24.51
C HIS A 1069 -11.45 9.68 -24.16
N LEU A 1070 -11.42 10.56 -25.16
CA LEU A 1070 -11.62 12.00 -24.94
C LEU A 1070 -12.86 12.48 -25.71
N VAL A 1071 -13.79 13.11 -24.98
CA VAL A 1071 -15.05 13.64 -25.50
C VAL A 1071 -15.14 15.13 -25.17
N ALA A 1072 -15.26 15.96 -26.20
CA ALA A 1072 -15.52 17.39 -26.06
C ALA A 1072 -17.02 17.66 -26.16
N VAL A 1073 -17.58 18.38 -25.20
CA VAL A 1073 -18.94 18.94 -25.29
C VAL A 1073 -18.80 20.42 -25.59
N ASN A 1074 -19.17 20.83 -26.79
CA ASN A 1074 -18.91 22.18 -27.29
C ASN A 1074 -19.90 23.19 -26.66
N PRO A 1075 -19.41 24.18 -25.88
CA PRO A 1075 -20.29 25.13 -25.18
C PRO A 1075 -21.22 25.92 -26.09
N ALA A 1076 -20.82 26.18 -27.34
CA ALA A 1076 -21.62 26.96 -28.28
C ALA A 1076 -22.76 26.17 -28.95
N THR A 1077 -22.67 24.84 -28.97
CA THR A 1077 -23.64 24.00 -29.71
C THR A 1077 -24.33 22.94 -28.86
N GLY A 1078 -23.82 22.66 -27.66
CA GLY A 1078 -24.26 21.54 -26.82
C GLY A 1078 -23.90 20.15 -27.34
N ARG A 1079 -23.27 20.06 -28.52
CA ARG A 1079 -22.94 18.78 -29.17
C ARG A 1079 -21.67 18.15 -28.59
N ALA A 1080 -21.70 16.82 -28.48
CA ALA A 1080 -20.54 16.01 -28.09
C ALA A 1080 -19.77 15.49 -29.31
N HIS A 1081 -18.45 15.61 -29.26
CA HIS A 1081 -17.50 15.13 -30.26
C HIS A 1081 -16.47 14.23 -29.59
N ARG A 1082 -16.17 13.08 -30.19
CA ARG A 1082 -15.15 12.13 -29.74
C ARG A 1082 -13.86 12.39 -30.52
N LEU A 1083 -12.73 12.42 -29.81
CA LEU A 1083 -11.41 12.55 -30.44
C LEU A 1083 -10.91 11.17 -30.86
N THR A 1084 -10.68 10.96 -32.17
CA THR A 1084 -10.19 9.69 -32.71
C THR A 1084 -8.67 9.54 -32.53
N PRO A 1085 -8.12 8.31 -32.67
CA PRO A 1085 -6.68 8.08 -32.64
C PRO A 1085 -5.87 8.89 -33.67
N GLU A 1086 -6.48 9.26 -34.80
CA GLU A 1086 -5.90 10.11 -35.84
C GLU A 1086 -5.88 11.60 -35.47
N LEU A 1087 -6.29 11.94 -34.24
CA LEU A 1087 -6.49 13.31 -33.78
C LEU A 1087 -7.49 14.07 -34.68
N SER A 1088 -8.61 13.41 -34.99
CA SER A 1088 -9.74 13.99 -35.70
C SER A 1088 -11.01 13.95 -34.84
N TRP A 1089 -11.98 14.83 -35.10
CA TRP A 1089 -13.24 14.86 -34.35
C TRP A 1089 -14.31 14.04 -35.08
N ALA A 1090 -14.80 12.99 -34.44
CA ALA A 1090 -15.99 12.23 -34.84
C ALA A 1090 -17.21 12.63 -33.99
N HIS A 1091 -18.42 12.35 -34.47
CA HIS A 1091 -19.61 12.47 -33.64
C HIS A 1091 -19.57 11.42 -32.53
N HIS A 1092 -19.95 11.78 -31.30
CA HIS A 1092 -19.89 10.83 -30.18
C HIS A 1092 -20.98 9.74 -30.26
N LEU A 1093 -22.10 10.03 -30.91
CA LEU A 1093 -23.15 9.07 -31.23
C LEU A 1093 -23.58 9.32 -32.68
N SER A 1094 -23.71 8.27 -33.48
CA SER A 1094 -24.46 8.40 -34.73
C SER A 1094 -25.91 8.70 -34.33
N SER A 1095 -26.38 9.93 -34.54
CA SER A 1095 -27.82 10.17 -34.58
C SER A 1095 -28.42 9.12 -35.51
N ALA A 1096 -29.51 8.48 -35.09
CA ALA A 1096 -30.30 7.62 -35.98
C ALA A 1096 -30.37 8.28 -37.37
N PRO A 1097 -30.11 7.54 -38.46
CA PRO A 1097 -29.99 8.14 -39.79
C PRO A 1097 -31.20 9.04 -40.00
N GLU A 1098 -30.94 10.32 -40.32
CA GLU A 1098 -31.96 11.23 -40.80
C GLU A 1098 -32.84 10.46 -41.78
N GLU A 1099 -34.15 10.39 -41.52
CA GLU A 1099 -35.11 9.99 -42.54
C GLU A 1099 -34.85 10.93 -43.72
N VAL A 1100 -34.13 10.41 -44.72
CA VAL A 1100 -33.96 11.06 -46.01
C VAL A 1100 -35.37 11.39 -46.48
N PRO A 1101 -35.75 12.68 -46.63
CA PRO A 1101 -37.06 13.01 -47.16
C PRO A 1101 -37.13 12.33 -48.50
N ALA A 1102 -38.15 11.49 -48.69
CA ALA A 1102 -38.38 10.74 -49.92
C ALA A 1102 -38.26 11.69 -51.12
N THR A 1103 -37.09 11.72 -51.74
CA THR A 1103 -36.88 12.40 -52.99
C THR A 1103 -37.56 11.53 -54.03
N THR A 1104 -38.75 11.99 -54.40
CA THR A 1104 -39.52 11.58 -55.59
C THR A 1104 -38.66 10.87 -56.64
N GLN A 1105 -38.86 9.56 -56.76
CA GLN A 1105 -38.37 8.76 -57.88
C GLN A 1105 -38.82 9.39 -59.20
N PRO A 1106 -37.92 9.62 -60.17
CA PRO A 1106 -38.35 9.66 -61.57
C PRO A 1106 -38.55 8.20 -62.03
N ALA A 1107 -39.71 7.96 -62.61
CA ALA A 1107 -40.05 6.71 -63.26
C ALA A 1107 -39.12 6.38 -64.44
N ASN A 1108 -38.97 5.08 -64.70
CA ASN A 1108 -38.46 4.42 -65.92
C ASN A 1108 -36.92 4.37 -66.05
N ALA A 1109 -36.26 3.29 -66.52
CA ALA A 1109 -36.69 2.11 -67.26
C ALA A 1109 -35.62 1.00 -67.19
N VAL A 1110 -36.09 -0.26 -67.25
CA VAL A 1110 -35.42 -1.54 -67.60
C VAL A 1110 -34.40 -2.12 -66.61
#